data_AF-A0A4R2H9P6-F1
#
_entry.id   AF-A0A4R2H9P6-F1
#
_cell.length_a   1.000
_cell.length_b   1.000
_cell.length_c   1.000
_cell.angle_alpha   90.00
_cell.angle_beta   90.00
_cell.angle_gamma   90.00
#
_symmetry.space_group_name_H-M   'P 1'
#
loop_
_entity.id
_entity.type
_entity.pdbx_description
1 polymer ?
#
loop_
_entity_poly.entity_id
_entity_poly.type
_entity_poly.pdbx_seq_one_letter_code
_entity_poly.pdbx_strand_id
1 'polypeptide(L)'
;MPNTREIILSALEWLTKKLTVQSSASGKVALKTTDLLEDLTPRVDPVSTKNYCDAIHWALQRPNVLNIALSGPYGSGKSTILSSLQANDKGHKFLYISLASFKDTSLVQDSSIIGPRLPGETRREFMEEQQLIHEIHKQIELSILQQMLYKVSGSELPQSRFKRIISLSGKMMWAQAVYILFFLMSAVFLFNKTFRDDLYHWKHMSFILEVLLLVATMIIFSAGVIYIGRAIINFLYTSKFSKINLTSGEIEISKDIDGSVLNKYLDEIIYFFEKTKYDVVIIEDLDRFNDPEIFTKLREINMMINNSEQIHPMRVKFIYAIKDDIFQDKNRTKFFDFIIPVIPHLTAANSLDVLLPKMAKLNLNPPFNQKFLYDIMLFVDDMRILINTYNEFVLYQHNLKHPENQLVPEKLFGIMVYKNLFPNDFAKLHIREGDIPNTFDRKASYIIEQSKILDAEMLEIEEQLEKNGLEKLQNLAELRKVFIMALISTFPTALAIEVSGRKTFTELQQETVFDELRLIPNIHYYTRTLNDTQTPSKISFAEVERKADAGDYVQRRQIIISSAQDNQGKLRNRRDEIAQMLKRINSAPLKSLFKDNKKAHEFFPTLVKKPILRYLISGGYIDEMYEIYISHFYNKSLTATDLVFLKKLKNLEKSNYAYSIQKPVELLHRMADEDFLLEEALNFKLLDFLIQNKATYSIPYNNIFKLLADDSTTSLEFTRGYLSITKNITGFIEKITTAYPKFWWTVRSLTKYGVDQQLLIMTTMIKHCDMNTIHAQNTDESIKHYLQGDTTDFILQFPNKKDHHRVMNTVRNLNVHFQHMTSAAFSSPLFKSIYEQKFFTVSYDMIKLMFRFCVGKNPIAMEEFENANLTTIKKYNCQPLFEHIEYHLDLYVSLVSLEMENNKNESVEIIKMMLSKLKNEENRLKVIEHQKTTLPSFKDIDVSLWSTLVENNKILSKWKNIEQYYVEKGGLDQEMIMYINKTKTSMLLWVDDIDITINSKAHELLLSIINEPKITDTAFTMLIGKIRYKFEAEDIFSSAPEAHLRMLIDNGNIVLNSFNFNALSTFENDLKIALVKKNFSSFSKQSEIFSLVSQEWVRLIQLKPTNTQKEKIISMIPISSITGYFLANQLTKLLLAKNGKRTEFDFIVKLFGFGNNPMDKVKLLNLYGENYSKEQLRELLLAMGGKYEKISPGSFPRLDANPDHKRMLSLLYDKKLVKEFPLRNNKFVVLPAK
;
A
#
# COMPACT_ATOMS: atom_id res chain seq x y z
N MET A 1 67.07 69.95 -14.29
CA MET A 1 66.41 69.07 -15.28
C MET A 1 65.77 67.90 -14.54
N PRO A 2 64.42 67.85 -14.45
CA PRO A 2 63.69 66.93 -13.56
C PRO A 2 63.42 65.52 -14.13
N ASN A 3 63.92 65.18 -15.33
CA ASN A 3 63.44 64.02 -16.09
C ASN A 3 64.04 62.66 -15.71
N THR A 4 65.15 62.57 -14.97
CA THR A 4 65.76 61.26 -14.66
C THR A 4 64.99 60.49 -13.59
N ARG A 5 64.32 61.19 -12.66
CA ARG A 5 63.57 60.54 -11.57
C ARG A 5 62.24 59.94 -12.07
N GLU A 6 61.55 60.62 -12.99
CA GLU A 6 60.34 60.09 -13.65
C GLU A 6 60.64 58.93 -14.61
N ILE A 7 61.78 58.94 -15.30
CA ILE A 7 62.18 57.82 -16.17
C ILE A 7 62.53 56.58 -15.33
N ILE A 8 63.18 56.75 -14.19
CA ILE A 8 63.49 55.64 -13.27
C ILE A 8 62.22 55.13 -12.58
N LEU A 9 61.29 56.02 -12.17
CA LEU A 9 60.00 55.63 -11.60
C LEU A 9 59.11 54.93 -12.61
N SER A 10 59.05 55.38 -13.86
CA SER A 10 58.29 54.72 -14.93
C SER A 10 58.93 53.40 -15.37
N ALA A 11 60.25 53.28 -15.34
CA ALA A 11 60.95 52.01 -15.56
C ALA A 11 60.73 51.02 -14.41
N LEU A 12 60.72 51.49 -13.16
CA LEU A 12 60.38 50.69 -11.98
C LEU A 12 58.90 50.32 -11.92
N GLU A 13 57.98 51.20 -12.33
CA GLU A 13 56.56 50.89 -12.50
C GLU A 13 56.34 49.91 -13.65
N TRP A 14 57.07 50.03 -14.75
CA TRP A 14 57.00 49.06 -15.85
C TRP A 14 57.57 47.68 -15.43
N LEU A 15 58.70 47.65 -14.72
CA LEU A 15 59.28 46.41 -14.16
C LEU A 15 58.40 45.80 -13.08
N THR A 16 57.84 46.60 -12.17
CA THR A 16 56.91 46.10 -11.14
C THR A 16 55.59 45.68 -11.74
N LYS A 17 55.08 46.30 -12.80
CA LYS A 17 53.88 45.87 -13.54
C LYS A 17 54.15 44.60 -14.36
N LYS A 18 55.35 44.41 -14.90
CA LYS A 18 55.76 43.16 -15.58
C LYS A 18 56.02 42.01 -14.58
N LEU A 19 56.58 42.31 -13.41
CA LEU A 19 56.80 41.37 -12.31
C LEU A 19 55.51 41.06 -11.54
N THR A 20 54.56 41.99 -11.39
CA THR A 20 53.23 41.72 -10.83
C THR A 20 52.31 41.01 -11.82
N VAL A 21 52.47 41.19 -13.14
CA VAL A 21 51.83 40.32 -14.14
C VAL A 21 52.42 38.89 -14.10
N GLN A 22 53.65 38.70 -13.62
CA GLN A 22 54.21 37.36 -13.34
C GLN A 22 53.91 36.81 -11.93
N SER A 23 53.71 37.66 -10.91
CA SER A 23 53.46 37.21 -9.52
C SER A 23 51.98 37.13 -9.13
N SER A 24 51.08 37.83 -9.84
CA SER A 24 49.62 37.64 -9.75
C SER A 24 49.10 36.43 -10.55
N ALA A 25 50.00 35.70 -11.21
CA ALA A 25 49.79 34.36 -11.76
C ALA A 25 50.10 33.23 -10.75
N SER A 26 50.00 33.52 -9.44
CA SER A 26 50.12 32.53 -8.35
C SER A 26 48.76 32.14 -7.75
N GLY A 27 47.66 32.40 -8.45
CA GLY A 27 46.39 31.70 -8.29
C GLY A 27 46.26 30.65 -9.39
N LYS A 28 46.36 29.36 -9.05
CA LYS A 28 46.14 28.17 -9.91
C LYS A 28 46.20 28.47 -11.42
N VAL A 29 47.40 28.56 -11.99
CA VAL A 29 47.56 28.53 -13.45
C VAL A 29 46.98 27.20 -13.93
N ALA A 30 45.83 27.23 -14.59
CA ALA A 30 45.34 26.10 -15.34
C ALA A 30 46.39 25.78 -16.40
N LEU A 31 47.03 24.61 -16.30
CA LEU A 31 47.93 24.08 -17.33
C LEU A 31 47.23 24.25 -18.69
N LYS A 32 47.89 24.88 -19.67
CA LYS A 32 47.31 24.94 -21.02
C LYS A 32 47.22 23.50 -21.53
N THR A 33 46.15 23.17 -22.25
CA THR A 33 45.94 21.82 -22.82
C THR A 33 47.15 21.36 -23.64
N THR A 34 47.87 22.29 -24.26
CA THR A 34 49.11 22.04 -25.01
C THR A 34 50.26 21.48 -24.16
N ASP A 35 50.30 21.82 -22.87
CA ASP A 35 51.37 21.38 -21.94
C ASP A 35 51.13 19.95 -21.44
N LEU A 36 49.95 19.38 -21.73
CA LEU A 36 49.55 18.03 -21.36
C LEU A 36 49.70 17.01 -22.49
N LEU A 37 49.92 17.44 -23.75
CA LEU A 37 49.99 16.56 -24.92
C LEU A 37 51.43 16.07 -25.19
N GLU A 38 51.56 14.90 -25.80
CA GLU A 38 52.85 14.32 -26.20
C GLU A 38 52.91 14.00 -27.70
N ASP A 39 54.09 14.18 -28.31
CA ASP A 39 54.35 13.77 -29.69
C ASP A 39 54.52 12.24 -29.83
N LEU A 40 54.21 11.72 -31.02
CA LEU A 40 54.43 10.31 -31.39
C LEU A 40 55.79 10.08 -32.07
N THR A 41 56.58 11.15 -32.25
CA THR A 41 57.89 11.11 -32.91
C THR A 41 58.96 10.51 -32.00
N PRO A 42 59.97 9.83 -32.56
CA PRO A 42 61.10 9.35 -31.78
C PRO A 42 61.77 10.50 -31.04
N ARG A 43 62.02 10.33 -29.74
CA ARG A 43 62.72 11.31 -28.91
C ARG A 43 64.18 10.95 -28.80
N VAL A 44 65.05 11.96 -28.78
CA VAL A 44 66.46 11.74 -28.44
C VAL A 44 66.54 11.50 -26.93
N ASP A 45 66.87 10.27 -26.54
CA ASP A 45 67.09 9.87 -25.15
C ASP A 45 68.48 9.25 -25.02
N PRO A 46 69.52 10.08 -24.76
CA PRO A 46 70.90 9.61 -24.68
C PRO A 46 71.16 8.68 -23.50
N VAL A 47 70.32 8.73 -22.46
CA VAL A 47 70.56 8.00 -21.21
C VAL A 47 70.08 6.57 -21.34
N SER A 48 68.84 6.36 -21.80
CA SER A 48 68.26 5.02 -21.91
C SER A 48 68.78 4.23 -23.12
N THR A 49 69.27 4.92 -24.16
CA THR A 49 69.76 4.30 -25.40
C THR A 49 71.26 4.04 -25.43
N LYS A 50 72.01 4.49 -24.41
CA LYS A 50 73.48 4.49 -24.38
C LYS A 50 74.10 3.15 -24.78
N ASN A 51 73.70 2.06 -24.15
CA ASN A 51 74.27 0.74 -24.41
C ASN A 51 74.03 0.26 -25.85
N TYR A 52 72.89 0.62 -26.45
CA TYR A 52 72.59 0.29 -27.85
C TYR A 52 73.44 1.14 -28.80
N CYS A 53 73.57 2.44 -28.53
CA CYS A 53 74.44 3.33 -29.29
C CYS A 53 75.91 2.85 -29.22
N ASP A 54 76.39 2.46 -28.05
CA ASP A 54 77.74 1.91 -27.85
C ASP A 54 77.95 0.60 -28.65
N ALA A 55 76.95 -0.29 -28.69
CA ALA A 55 76.99 -1.51 -29.49
C ALA A 55 77.00 -1.23 -31.00
N ILE A 56 76.22 -0.23 -31.46
CA ILE A 56 76.24 0.20 -32.87
C ILE A 56 77.61 0.83 -33.19
N HIS A 57 78.14 1.70 -32.35
CA HIS A 57 79.48 2.29 -32.54
C HIS A 57 80.57 1.22 -32.64
N TRP A 58 80.52 0.19 -31.79
CA TRP A 58 81.44 -0.95 -31.87
C TRP A 58 81.35 -1.64 -33.25
N ALA A 59 80.14 -1.86 -33.76
CA ALA A 59 79.92 -2.44 -35.09
C ALA A 59 80.40 -1.51 -36.22
N LEU A 60 80.20 -0.20 -36.08
CA LEU A 60 80.65 0.82 -37.03
C LEU A 60 82.19 0.95 -37.10
N GLN A 61 82.94 0.51 -36.10
CA GLN A 61 84.42 0.50 -36.13
C GLN A 61 85.02 -0.75 -36.78
N ARG A 62 84.26 -1.84 -36.97
CA ARG A 62 84.78 -3.12 -37.51
C ARG A 62 84.71 -3.17 -39.05
N PRO A 63 85.82 -3.39 -39.77
CA PRO A 63 85.83 -3.33 -41.24
C PRO A 63 85.00 -4.43 -41.93
N ASN A 64 84.82 -5.59 -41.27
CA ASN A 64 84.09 -6.73 -41.83
C ASN A 64 82.59 -6.73 -41.48
N VAL A 65 82.12 -5.77 -40.67
CA VAL A 65 80.71 -5.66 -40.28
C VAL A 65 80.07 -4.61 -41.17
N LEU A 66 79.33 -5.06 -42.20
CA LEU A 66 78.73 -4.20 -43.22
C LEU A 66 77.21 -4.13 -43.11
N ASN A 67 76.56 -5.17 -42.61
CA ASN A 67 75.10 -5.25 -42.48
C ASN A 67 74.72 -5.51 -41.02
N ILE A 68 74.10 -4.52 -40.37
CA ILE A 68 73.75 -4.52 -38.94
C ILE A 68 72.23 -4.53 -38.82
N ALA A 69 71.65 -5.46 -38.07
CA ALA A 69 70.24 -5.42 -37.71
C ALA A 69 70.03 -4.84 -36.32
N LEU A 70 69.05 -3.95 -36.19
CA LEU A 70 68.44 -3.57 -34.94
C LEU A 70 67.08 -4.28 -34.86
N SER A 71 67.02 -5.39 -34.12
CA SER A 71 65.89 -6.33 -34.10
C SER A 71 65.08 -6.17 -32.84
N GLY A 72 63.77 -6.02 -32.94
CA GLY A 72 62.88 -6.02 -31.77
C GLY A 72 61.43 -5.90 -32.21
N PRO A 73 60.44 -6.12 -31.35
CA PRO A 73 59.04 -6.00 -31.73
C PRO A 73 58.69 -4.57 -32.17
N TYR A 74 57.53 -4.41 -32.79
CA TYR A 74 57.05 -3.07 -33.16
C TYR A 74 56.92 -2.19 -31.90
N GLY A 75 57.25 -0.91 -32.01
CA GLY A 75 57.22 0.01 -30.86
C GLY A 75 58.34 -0.17 -29.83
N SER A 76 59.31 -1.07 -30.03
CA SER A 76 60.38 -1.34 -29.03
C SER A 76 61.38 -0.20 -28.79
N GLY A 77 61.36 0.88 -29.58
CA GLY A 77 62.28 2.02 -29.45
C GLY A 77 63.42 2.07 -30.48
N LYS A 78 63.38 1.24 -31.53
CA LYS A 78 64.40 1.19 -32.60
C LYS A 78 64.72 2.56 -33.21
N SER A 79 63.69 3.30 -33.67
CA SER A 79 63.87 4.63 -34.26
C SER A 79 64.39 5.66 -33.25
N THR A 80 64.07 5.52 -31.96
CA THR A 80 64.62 6.35 -30.86
C THR A 80 66.12 6.11 -30.71
N ILE A 81 66.56 4.84 -30.71
CA ILE A 81 67.99 4.49 -30.68
C ILE A 81 68.72 5.09 -31.88
N LEU A 82 68.16 4.96 -33.08
CA LEU A 82 68.77 5.48 -34.31
C LEU A 82 68.82 7.01 -34.34
N SER A 83 67.78 7.68 -33.85
CA SER A 83 67.74 9.15 -33.72
C SER A 83 68.77 9.65 -32.68
N SER A 84 68.89 8.94 -31.55
CA SER A 84 69.90 9.24 -30.54
C SER A 84 71.32 8.99 -31.03
N LEU A 85 71.54 7.93 -31.82
CA LEU A 85 72.82 7.65 -32.45
C LEU A 85 73.21 8.80 -33.39
N GLN A 86 72.31 9.23 -34.27
CA GLN A 86 72.58 10.31 -35.21
C GLN A 86 72.87 11.65 -34.50
N ALA A 87 72.16 11.95 -33.41
CA ALA A 87 72.36 13.18 -32.67
C ALA A 87 73.72 13.23 -31.94
N ASN A 88 74.22 12.06 -31.51
CA ASN A 88 75.43 11.95 -30.69
C ASN A 88 76.69 11.57 -31.48
N ASP A 89 76.56 10.93 -32.64
CA ASP A 89 77.67 10.54 -33.50
C ASP A 89 78.03 11.65 -34.50
N LYS A 90 79.21 12.26 -34.31
CA LYS A 90 79.77 13.27 -35.21
C LYS A 90 80.81 12.71 -36.19
N GLY A 91 81.19 11.44 -36.03
CA GLY A 91 82.25 10.79 -36.82
C GLY A 91 81.74 10.20 -38.13
N HIS A 92 80.48 9.78 -38.18
CA HIS A 92 79.86 9.17 -39.36
C HIS A 92 78.82 10.09 -40.00
N LYS A 93 78.63 9.94 -41.32
CA LYS A 93 77.62 10.65 -42.10
C LYS A 93 76.50 9.67 -42.48
N PHE A 94 75.34 9.87 -41.86
CA PHE A 94 74.17 8.99 -42.00
C PHE A 94 73.26 9.38 -43.16
N LEU A 95 72.92 8.40 -44.00
CA LEU A 95 71.82 8.46 -44.97
C LEU A 95 70.62 7.71 -44.40
N TYR A 96 69.48 8.37 -44.27
CA TYR A 96 68.26 7.78 -43.72
C TYR A 96 67.24 7.51 -44.83
N ILE A 97 66.77 6.27 -44.92
CA ILE A 97 65.79 5.81 -45.90
C ILE A 97 64.62 5.19 -45.14
N SER A 98 63.41 5.74 -45.33
CA SER A 98 62.18 5.24 -44.70
C SER A 98 61.15 4.90 -45.76
N LEU A 99 60.64 3.68 -45.71
CA LEU A 99 59.65 3.19 -46.67
C LEU A 99 58.19 3.38 -46.19
N ALA A 100 57.97 4.17 -45.14
CA ALA A 100 56.65 4.38 -44.53
C ALA A 100 55.57 4.88 -45.52
N SER A 101 55.95 5.72 -46.48
CA SER A 101 55.04 6.40 -47.43
C SER A 101 54.53 5.50 -48.57
N PHE A 102 55.04 4.27 -48.70
CA PHE A 102 54.82 3.46 -49.90
C PHE A 102 53.53 2.61 -49.87
N LYS A 103 52.82 2.59 -48.73
CA LYS A 103 51.66 1.71 -48.50
C LYS A 103 50.36 2.16 -49.18
N ASP A 104 50.28 3.38 -49.71
CA ASP A 104 49.07 3.93 -50.34
C ASP A 104 48.94 3.57 -51.84
N THR A 105 49.83 2.72 -52.37
CA THR A 105 49.64 2.15 -53.71
C THR A 105 48.70 0.95 -53.63
N SER A 106 47.66 0.94 -54.48
CA SER A 106 46.63 -0.11 -54.57
C SER A 106 47.20 -1.54 -54.64
N LEU A 107 48.41 -1.69 -55.19
CA LEU A 107 49.13 -2.96 -55.35
C LEU A 107 49.52 -3.65 -54.03
N VAL A 108 49.72 -2.89 -52.94
CA VAL A 108 50.13 -3.44 -51.63
C VAL A 108 48.93 -3.86 -50.76
N GLN A 109 47.72 -3.37 -51.07
CA GLN A 109 46.50 -3.85 -50.41
C GLN A 109 46.10 -5.24 -50.93
N ASP A 110 46.25 -5.48 -52.23
CA ASP A 110 45.93 -6.76 -52.85
C ASP A 110 46.85 -7.90 -52.35
N SER A 111 48.09 -7.61 -51.95
CA SER A 111 49.00 -8.62 -51.39
C SER A 111 48.62 -9.09 -49.98
N SER A 112 47.88 -8.27 -49.21
CA SER A 112 47.41 -8.65 -47.87
C SER A 112 46.21 -9.62 -47.88
N ILE A 113 45.66 -9.90 -49.06
CA ILE A 113 44.57 -10.85 -49.31
C ILE A 113 45.11 -12.29 -49.50
N ILE A 114 46.43 -12.44 -49.69
CA ILE A 114 47.09 -13.71 -49.93
C ILE A 114 47.23 -14.46 -48.58
N GLY A 115 46.25 -15.31 -48.28
CA GLY A 115 46.24 -16.19 -47.11
C GLY A 115 47.03 -17.49 -47.32
N PRO A 116 47.15 -18.36 -46.30
CA PRO A 116 47.78 -19.67 -46.45
C PRO A 116 46.99 -20.52 -47.45
N ARG A 117 47.71 -21.12 -48.41
CA ARG A 117 47.18 -21.99 -49.46
C ARG A 117 46.05 -22.91 -48.97
N LEU A 118 44.87 -22.76 -49.56
CA LEU A 118 43.82 -23.77 -49.49
C LEU A 118 44.12 -24.88 -50.52
N PRO A 119 43.81 -26.16 -50.24
CA PRO A 119 44.03 -27.22 -51.23
C PRO A 119 43.05 -27.05 -52.40
N GLY A 120 43.50 -26.49 -53.54
CA GLY A 120 42.67 -26.37 -54.75
C GLY A 120 42.99 -25.25 -55.75
N GLU A 121 43.95 -24.36 -55.50
CA GLU A 121 44.24 -23.20 -56.37
C GLU A 121 44.90 -23.56 -57.72
N THR A 122 44.58 -22.78 -58.76
CA THR A 122 44.97 -23.00 -60.17
C THR A 122 46.32 -22.36 -60.53
N ARG A 123 47.00 -22.88 -61.56
CA ARG A 123 48.31 -22.39 -62.05
C ARG A 123 48.32 -20.91 -62.47
N ARG A 124 47.16 -20.32 -62.78
CA ARG A 124 47.03 -18.89 -63.13
C ARG A 124 47.15 -18.00 -61.90
N GLU A 125 46.48 -18.34 -60.81
CA GLU A 125 46.53 -17.59 -59.55
C GLU A 125 47.97 -17.51 -59.01
N PHE A 126 48.74 -18.60 -59.12
CA PHE A 126 50.17 -18.62 -58.76
C PHE A 126 51.05 -17.69 -59.61
N MET A 127 50.78 -17.56 -60.92
CA MET A 127 51.57 -16.69 -61.80
C MET A 127 51.24 -15.21 -61.57
N GLU A 128 49.99 -14.88 -61.28
CA GLU A 128 49.55 -13.52 -60.94
C GLU A 128 50.15 -13.09 -59.59
N GLU A 129 50.20 -13.98 -58.60
CA GLU A 129 50.84 -13.75 -57.30
C GLU A 129 52.34 -13.44 -57.44
N GLN A 130 53.08 -14.25 -58.21
CA GLN A 130 54.51 -14.03 -58.45
C GLN A 130 54.81 -12.72 -59.20
N GLN A 131 53.96 -12.35 -60.16
CA GLN A 131 54.10 -11.07 -60.87
C GLN A 131 53.86 -9.87 -59.95
N LEU A 132 52.86 -9.95 -59.07
CA LEU A 132 52.56 -8.90 -58.10
C LEU A 132 53.73 -8.68 -57.12
N ILE A 133 54.29 -9.78 -56.56
CA ILE A 133 55.45 -9.72 -55.66
C ILE A 133 56.66 -9.09 -56.37
N HIS A 134 56.93 -9.49 -57.63
CA HIS A 134 58.02 -8.93 -58.41
C HIS A 134 57.85 -7.41 -58.66
N GLU A 135 56.64 -6.96 -59.00
CA GLU A 135 56.37 -5.55 -59.22
C GLU A 135 56.49 -4.73 -57.92
N ILE A 136 56.07 -5.30 -56.77
CA ILE A 136 56.30 -4.71 -55.44
C ILE A 136 57.79 -4.55 -55.15
N HIS A 137 58.62 -5.58 -55.41
CA HIS A 137 60.07 -5.50 -55.24
C HIS A 137 60.70 -4.39 -56.07
N LYS A 138 60.34 -4.32 -57.35
CA LYS A 138 60.82 -3.30 -58.29
C LYS A 138 60.50 -1.89 -57.80
N GLN A 139 59.30 -1.70 -57.24
CA GLN A 139 58.87 -0.41 -56.71
C GLN A 139 59.57 -0.03 -55.39
N ILE A 140 59.81 -0.99 -54.49
CA ILE A 140 60.61 -0.76 -53.27
C ILE A 140 62.04 -0.33 -53.65
N GLU A 141 62.66 -1.06 -54.58
CA GLU A 141 63.99 -0.73 -55.11
C GLU A 141 64.06 0.68 -55.72
N LEU A 142 63.05 1.07 -56.52
CA LEU A 142 62.91 2.43 -57.05
C LEU A 142 62.77 3.48 -55.94
N SER A 143 61.98 3.20 -54.90
CA SER A 143 61.78 4.11 -53.77
C SER A 143 63.07 4.35 -53.00
N ILE A 144 63.83 3.29 -52.70
CA ILE A 144 65.14 3.38 -52.06
C ILE A 144 66.09 4.23 -52.91
N LEU A 145 66.15 3.95 -54.22
CA LEU A 145 67.01 4.70 -55.15
C LEU A 145 66.62 6.18 -55.22
N GLN A 146 65.32 6.48 -55.27
CA GLN A 146 64.82 7.86 -55.28
C GLN A 146 65.17 8.59 -53.98
N GLN A 147 64.91 7.99 -52.82
CA GLN A 147 65.22 8.61 -51.53
C GLN A 147 66.72 8.87 -51.36
N MET A 148 67.57 7.96 -51.84
CA MET A 148 69.01 8.16 -51.83
C MET A 148 69.43 9.31 -52.75
N LEU A 149 69.02 9.29 -54.02
CA LEU A 149 69.50 10.25 -55.01
C LEU A 149 68.89 11.66 -54.83
N TYR A 150 67.59 11.77 -54.53
CA TYR A 150 66.92 13.08 -54.37
C TYR A 150 67.21 13.77 -53.04
N LYS A 151 67.83 13.09 -52.05
CA LYS A 151 68.27 13.71 -50.79
C LYS A 151 69.33 14.79 -51.00
N VAL A 152 70.11 14.65 -52.06
CA VAL A 152 71.31 15.45 -52.33
C VAL A 152 71.03 16.45 -53.45
N SER A 153 71.67 17.62 -53.41
CA SER A 153 71.52 18.65 -54.45
C SER A 153 72.09 18.19 -55.79
N GLY A 154 71.55 18.67 -56.92
CA GLY A 154 72.09 18.33 -58.24
C GLY A 154 73.56 18.78 -58.44
N SER A 155 74.00 19.80 -57.70
CA SER A 155 75.38 20.28 -57.69
C SER A 155 76.38 19.32 -57.06
N GLU A 156 75.95 18.49 -56.10
CA GLU A 156 76.81 17.48 -55.47
C GLU A 156 76.98 16.22 -56.34
N LEU A 157 76.05 16.00 -57.28
CA LEU A 157 76.05 14.87 -58.21
C LEU A 157 75.94 15.34 -59.67
N PRO A 158 76.88 16.16 -60.16
CA PRO A 158 76.78 16.81 -61.46
C PRO A 158 76.78 15.85 -62.66
N GLN A 159 77.31 14.63 -62.48
CA GLN A 159 77.36 13.61 -63.53
C GLN A 159 76.25 12.56 -63.38
N SER A 160 75.31 12.72 -62.44
CA SER A 160 74.20 11.79 -62.30
C SER A 160 73.26 11.85 -63.51
N ARG A 161 72.79 10.69 -63.99
CA ARG A 161 71.85 10.61 -65.12
C ARG A 161 70.41 10.95 -64.74
N PHE A 162 70.14 11.28 -63.47
CA PHE A 162 68.82 11.68 -62.98
C PHE A 162 68.57 13.17 -63.18
N LYS A 163 67.54 13.51 -63.97
CA LYS A 163 67.10 14.90 -64.18
C LYS A 163 66.55 15.48 -62.88
N ARG A 164 67.20 16.52 -62.36
CA ARG A 164 66.71 17.34 -61.24
C ARG A 164 66.46 18.76 -61.73
N ILE A 165 65.46 19.43 -61.15
CA ILE A 165 65.18 20.82 -61.46
C ILE A 165 66.32 21.66 -60.83
N ILE A 166 67.15 22.28 -61.67
CA ILE A 166 68.19 23.21 -61.24
C ILE A 166 67.57 24.60 -61.26
N SER A 167 67.36 25.19 -60.07
CA SER A 167 66.91 26.59 -59.97
C SER A 167 68.08 27.53 -60.26
N LEU A 168 68.14 28.12 -61.44
CA LEU A 168 69.07 29.21 -61.75
C LEU A 168 68.64 30.48 -60.99
N SER A 169 69.56 31.15 -60.30
CA SER A 169 69.22 32.41 -59.62
C SER A 169 68.85 33.51 -60.63
N GLY A 170 67.77 34.27 -60.38
CA GLY A 170 67.30 35.30 -61.32
C GLY A 170 68.34 36.37 -61.66
N LYS A 171 69.30 36.65 -60.75
CA LYS A 171 70.44 37.54 -61.00
C LYS A 171 71.42 36.98 -62.04
N MET A 172 71.65 35.67 -62.02
CA MET A 172 72.54 34.97 -62.96
C MET A 172 71.91 34.88 -64.35
N MET A 173 70.60 34.67 -64.44
CA MET A 173 69.85 34.74 -65.71
C MET A 173 69.94 36.14 -66.34
N TRP A 174 69.77 37.19 -65.53
CA TRP A 174 69.94 38.58 -65.99
C TRP A 174 71.37 38.86 -66.48
N ALA A 175 72.39 38.42 -65.74
CA ALA A 175 73.78 38.59 -66.14
C ALA A 175 74.11 37.87 -67.46
N GLN A 176 73.59 36.65 -67.66
CA GLN A 176 73.74 35.91 -68.91
C GLN A 176 73.01 36.59 -70.08
N ALA A 177 71.80 37.11 -69.86
CA ALA A 177 71.07 37.86 -70.89
C ALA A 177 71.81 39.12 -71.33
N VAL A 178 72.35 39.88 -70.37
CA VAL A 178 73.19 41.07 -70.63
C VAL A 178 74.46 40.69 -71.38
N TYR A 179 75.13 39.60 -71.00
CA TYR A 179 76.32 39.11 -71.70
C TYR A 179 76.02 38.69 -73.14
N ILE A 180 74.92 37.96 -73.38
CA ILE A 180 74.48 37.58 -74.73
C ILE A 180 74.16 38.83 -75.57
N LEU A 181 73.54 39.85 -74.98
CA LEU A 181 73.30 41.12 -75.66
C LEU A 181 74.61 41.80 -76.08
N PHE A 182 75.60 41.89 -75.18
CA PHE A 182 76.91 42.45 -75.51
C PHE A 182 77.65 41.63 -76.56
N PHE A 183 77.54 40.30 -76.52
CA PHE A 183 78.07 39.41 -77.56
C PHE A 183 77.44 39.70 -78.92
N LEU A 184 76.10 39.80 -79.01
CA LEU A 184 75.41 40.13 -80.24
C LEU A 184 75.77 41.53 -80.74
N MET A 185 75.83 42.54 -79.86
CA MET A 185 76.26 43.89 -80.24
C MET A 185 77.71 43.91 -80.72
N SER A 186 78.60 43.13 -80.10
CA SER A 186 80.00 42.99 -80.56
C SER A 186 80.08 42.34 -81.95
N ALA A 187 79.22 41.35 -82.22
CA ALA A 187 79.14 40.72 -83.53
C ALA A 187 78.66 41.72 -84.60
N VAL A 188 77.60 42.49 -84.30
CA VAL A 188 77.11 43.54 -85.20
C VAL A 188 78.21 44.57 -85.46
N PHE A 189 78.90 45.05 -84.42
CA PHE A 189 80.01 46.01 -84.56
C PHE A 189 81.19 45.48 -85.39
N LEU A 190 81.54 44.20 -85.26
CA LEU A 190 82.66 43.60 -85.98
C LEU A 190 82.34 43.33 -87.46
N PHE A 191 81.14 42.82 -87.75
CA PHE A 191 80.76 42.37 -89.09
C PHE A 191 80.00 43.42 -89.91
N ASN A 192 79.40 44.44 -89.29
CA ASN A 192 78.72 45.53 -89.99
C ASN A 192 79.63 46.77 -90.10
N LYS A 193 80.22 46.96 -91.28
CA LYS A 193 81.16 48.07 -91.53
C LYS A 193 80.50 49.45 -91.43
N THR A 194 79.31 49.63 -92.01
CA THR A 194 78.58 50.92 -91.98
C THR A 194 78.25 51.36 -90.56
N PHE A 195 77.76 50.45 -89.71
CA PHE A 195 77.45 50.75 -88.31
C PHE A 195 78.69 51.20 -87.51
N ARG A 196 79.85 50.60 -87.78
CA ARG A 196 81.12 50.95 -87.12
C ARG A 196 81.64 52.32 -87.57
N ASP A 197 81.57 52.62 -88.86
CA ASP A 197 82.01 53.90 -89.42
C ASP A 197 81.13 55.06 -88.91
N ASP A 198 79.80 54.89 -88.87
CA ASP A 198 78.86 55.88 -88.31
C ASP A 198 79.10 56.17 -86.82
N LEU A 199 79.43 55.13 -86.03
CA LEU A 199 79.70 55.27 -84.59
C LEU A 199 81.00 56.04 -84.30
N TYR A 200 82.04 55.83 -85.12
CA TYR A 200 83.31 56.56 -85.00
C TYR A 200 83.15 58.04 -85.35
N HIS A 201 82.38 58.35 -86.40
CA HIS A 201 82.10 59.72 -86.83
C HIS A 201 81.27 60.52 -85.81
N TRP A 202 80.31 59.89 -85.12
CA TRP A 202 79.42 60.56 -84.18
C TRP A 202 80.13 61.20 -82.97
N LYS A 203 81.31 60.70 -82.57
CA LYS A 203 81.98 61.14 -81.33
C LYS A 203 83.38 61.74 -81.50
N HIS A 204 83.86 61.99 -82.73
CA HIS A 204 85.24 62.42 -83.01
C HIS A 204 86.27 61.65 -82.15
N MET A 205 86.17 60.32 -82.15
CA MET A 205 87.06 59.48 -81.35
C MET A 205 88.50 59.59 -81.86
N SER A 206 89.48 59.59 -80.97
CA SER A 206 90.88 59.50 -81.39
C SER A 206 91.19 58.10 -81.93
N PHE A 207 92.13 58.00 -82.88
CA PHE A 207 92.53 56.73 -83.49
C PHE A 207 92.88 55.64 -82.45
N ILE A 208 93.48 56.02 -81.31
CA ILE A 208 93.80 55.10 -80.22
C ILE A 208 92.52 54.52 -79.59
N LEU A 209 91.47 55.33 -79.41
CA LEU A 209 90.19 54.88 -78.87
C LEU A 209 89.45 53.93 -79.84
N GLU A 210 89.55 54.15 -81.15
CA GLU A 210 88.96 53.26 -82.17
C GLU A 210 89.61 51.87 -82.15
N VAL A 211 90.95 51.83 -82.10
CA VAL A 211 91.71 50.57 -82.01
C VAL A 211 91.39 49.85 -80.70
N LEU A 212 91.35 50.56 -79.57
CA LEU A 212 90.97 49.97 -78.29
C LEU A 212 89.54 49.42 -78.29
N LEU A 213 88.57 50.11 -78.91
CA LEU A 213 87.20 49.64 -79.02
C LEU A 213 87.10 48.40 -79.92
N LEU A 214 87.84 48.35 -81.03
CA LEU A 214 87.90 47.19 -81.91
C LEU A 214 88.52 45.97 -81.20
N VAL A 215 89.61 46.16 -80.45
CA VAL A 215 90.23 45.10 -79.67
C VAL A 215 89.29 44.61 -78.56
N ALA A 216 88.65 45.53 -77.83
CA ALA A 216 87.70 45.18 -76.78
C ALA A 216 86.50 44.38 -77.31
N THR A 217 85.94 44.78 -78.46
CA THR A 217 84.83 44.05 -79.10
C THR A 217 85.26 42.68 -79.64
N MET A 218 86.49 42.53 -80.17
CA MET A 218 87.03 41.22 -80.52
C MET A 218 87.21 40.30 -79.31
N ILE A 219 87.65 40.82 -78.16
CA ILE A 219 87.76 40.06 -76.92
C ILE A 219 86.38 39.60 -76.43
N ILE A 220 85.38 40.49 -76.43
CA ILE A 220 84.01 40.15 -76.03
C ILE A 220 83.42 39.08 -76.96
N PHE A 221 83.61 39.23 -78.27
CA PHE A 221 83.12 38.28 -79.25
C PHE A 221 83.77 36.90 -79.11
N SER A 222 85.10 36.84 -79.02
CA SER A 222 85.83 35.57 -78.85
C SER A 222 85.48 34.87 -77.54
N ALA A 223 85.35 35.61 -76.43
CA ALA A 223 84.86 35.06 -75.17
C ALA A 223 83.44 34.48 -75.30
N GLY A 224 82.56 35.14 -76.06
CA GLY A 224 81.21 34.66 -76.30
C GLY A 224 81.15 33.37 -77.13
N VAL A 225 82.00 33.24 -78.15
CA VAL A 225 82.13 31.99 -78.92
C VAL A 225 82.60 30.84 -78.04
N ILE A 226 83.59 31.07 -77.17
CA ILE A 226 84.06 30.06 -76.21
C ILE A 226 82.94 29.65 -75.23
N TYR A 227 82.15 30.61 -74.75
CA TYR A 227 81.01 30.34 -73.88
C TYR A 227 79.95 29.46 -74.57
N ILE A 228 79.58 29.79 -75.83
CA ILE A 228 78.64 28.99 -76.63
C ILE A 228 79.21 27.58 -76.89
N GLY A 229 80.49 27.48 -77.22
CA GLY A 229 81.18 26.19 -77.40
C GLY A 229 81.10 25.32 -76.14
N ARG A 230 81.37 25.89 -74.95
CA ARG A 230 81.18 25.20 -73.67
C ARG A 230 79.73 24.78 -73.44
N ALA A 231 78.77 25.63 -73.76
CA ALA A 231 77.35 25.33 -73.61
C ALA A 231 76.92 24.15 -74.50
N ILE A 232 77.39 24.10 -75.75
CA ILE A 232 77.14 22.99 -76.67
C ILE A 232 77.78 21.69 -76.16
N ILE A 233 79.03 21.74 -75.71
CA ILE A 233 79.71 20.56 -75.13
C ILE A 233 78.93 20.04 -73.91
N ASN A 234 78.55 20.91 -72.97
CA ASN A 234 77.74 20.51 -71.82
C ASN A 234 76.38 19.93 -72.24
N PHE A 235 75.73 20.49 -73.26
CA PHE A 235 74.48 19.97 -73.80
C PHE A 235 74.64 18.56 -74.39
N LEU A 236 75.75 18.29 -75.09
CA LEU A 236 76.06 16.98 -75.65
C LEU A 236 76.37 15.93 -74.57
N TYR A 237 77.07 16.30 -73.49
CA TYR A 237 77.34 15.38 -72.36
C TYR A 237 76.11 15.10 -71.49
N THR A 238 75.15 16.03 -71.41
CA THR A 238 73.96 15.90 -70.54
C THR A 238 72.73 15.32 -71.25
N SER A 239 72.72 15.25 -72.59
CA SER A 239 71.60 14.73 -73.37
C SER A 239 71.73 13.24 -73.65
N LYS A 240 70.70 12.46 -73.32
CA LYS A 240 70.62 11.03 -73.67
C LYS A 240 70.38 10.87 -75.18
N PHE A 241 71.43 10.62 -75.97
CA PHE A 241 71.25 10.09 -77.34
C PHE A 241 70.97 8.58 -77.26
N SER A 242 69.73 8.21 -76.94
CA SER A 242 69.22 6.86 -77.22
C SER A 242 68.91 6.75 -78.71
N LYS A 243 69.36 5.65 -79.35
CA LYS A 243 69.17 5.26 -80.75
C LYS A 243 67.94 5.90 -81.42
N ILE A 244 68.18 6.67 -82.49
CA ILE A 244 67.14 7.17 -83.38
C ILE A 244 66.74 6.03 -84.32
N ASN A 245 65.64 5.33 -84.02
CA ASN A 245 64.89 4.57 -85.02
C ASN A 245 63.68 5.41 -85.44
N LEU A 246 63.76 6.01 -86.64
CA LEU A 246 62.63 6.64 -87.31
C LEU A 246 61.85 5.54 -88.04
N THR A 247 60.90 4.91 -87.35
CA THR A 247 59.69 4.24 -87.91
C THR A 247 58.91 3.63 -86.76
N SER A 248 57.58 3.83 -86.77
CA SER A 248 56.58 3.36 -85.79
C SER A 248 56.69 3.92 -84.37
N GLY A 249 55.73 4.79 -84.02
CA GLY A 249 55.47 5.18 -82.64
C GLY A 249 54.81 4.04 -81.89
N GLU A 250 55.62 3.25 -81.20
CA GLU A 250 55.26 2.45 -80.03
C GLU A 250 56.54 2.33 -79.18
N ILE A 251 56.45 2.70 -77.90
CA ILE A 251 57.56 2.57 -76.96
C ILE A 251 57.69 1.08 -76.63
N GLU A 252 58.62 0.39 -77.28
CA GLU A 252 59.11 -0.90 -76.81
C GLU A 252 59.78 -0.70 -75.44
N ILE A 253 59.01 -0.96 -74.38
CA ILE A 253 59.58 -1.39 -73.11
C ILE A 253 60.13 -2.79 -73.39
N SER A 254 61.44 -2.87 -73.60
CA SER A 254 62.17 -4.13 -73.65
C SER A 254 61.74 -5.00 -72.45
N LYS A 255 61.19 -6.18 -72.74
CA LYS A 255 60.91 -7.26 -71.79
C LYS A 255 62.22 -7.82 -71.25
N ASP A 256 62.93 -7.08 -70.42
CA ASP A 256 63.88 -7.64 -69.46
C ASP A 256 63.10 -7.89 -68.17
N ILE A 257 62.55 -9.09 -68.05
CA ILE A 257 61.65 -9.48 -66.94
C ILE A 257 62.44 -9.82 -65.65
N ASP A 258 63.78 -9.83 -65.68
CA ASP A 258 64.58 -10.40 -64.57
C ASP A 258 65.58 -9.45 -63.89
N GLY A 259 65.63 -8.16 -64.26
CA GLY A 259 66.65 -7.23 -63.73
C GLY A 259 66.23 -6.45 -62.49
N SER A 260 66.95 -6.59 -61.36
CA SER A 260 66.86 -5.66 -60.22
C SER A 260 67.14 -4.22 -60.67
N VAL A 261 66.29 -3.29 -60.25
CA VAL A 261 66.42 -1.85 -60.51
C VAL A 261 67.67 -1.30 -59.84
N LEU A 262 67.96 -1.69 -58.59
CA LEU A 262 69.17 -1.25 -57.91
C LEU A 262 70.42 -1.67 -58.68
N ASN A 263 70.45 -2.90 -59.21
CA ASN A 263 71.56 -3.38 -60.05
C ASN A 263 71.68 -2.59 -61.36
N LYS A 264 70.55 -2.27 -62.02
CA LYS A 264 70.54 -1.45 -63.26
C LYS A 264 71.16 -0.07 -63.06
N TYR A 265 71.01 0.50 -61.86
CA TYR A 265 71.53 1.82 -61.50
C TYR A 265 72.75 1.76 -60.59
N LEU A 266 73.44 0.62 -60.48
CA LEU A 266 74.58 0.44 -59.58
C LEU A 266 75.66 1.51 -59.76
N ASP A 267 75.98 1.90 -61.00
CA ASP A 267 76.94 2.97 -61.29
C ASP A 267 76.55 4.32 -60.65
N GLU A 268 75.24 4.64 -60.61
CA GLU A 268 74.74 5.85 -59.96
C GLU A 268 74.85 5.75 -58.44
N ILE A 269 74.64 4.55 -57.88
CA ILE A 269 74.77 4.28 -56.45
C ILE A 269 76.23 4.41 -56.03
N ILE A 270 77.16 3.83 -56.81
CA ILE A 270 78.60 3.93 -56.54
C ILE A 270 79.04 5.40 -56.65
N TYR A 271 78.66 6.10 -57.71
CA TYR A 271 78.94 7.53 -57.88
C TYR A 271 78.37 8.39 -56.74
N PHE A 272 77.16 8.06 -56.28
CA PHE A 272 76.53 8.70 -55.14
C PHE A 272 77.41 8.62 -53.89
N PHE A 273 77.85 7.41 -53.51
CA PHE A 273 78.69 7.22 -52.32
C PHE A 273 80.10 7.80 -52.50
N GLU A 274 80.66 7.74 -53.71
CA GLU A 274 81.96 8.34 -54.05
C GLU A 274 81.98 9.85 -53.77
N LYS A 275 80.94 10.59 -54.18
CA LYS A 275 80.87 12.06 -54.03
C LYS A 275 80.34 12.53 -52.69
N THR A 276 79.32 11.86 -52.15
CA THR A 276 78.62 12.35 -50.95
C THR A 276 79.29 11.96 -49.64
N LYS A 277 80.16 10.93 -49.67
CA LYS A 277 80.86 10.39 -48.50
C LYS A 277 79.93 9.96 -47.36
N TYR A 278 78.72 9.50 -47.67
CA TYR A 278 77.88 8.78 -46.70
C TYR A 278 78.53 7.42 -46.42
N ASP A 279 78.69 7.07 -45.15
CA ASP A 279 79.33 5.83 -44.70
C ASP A 279 78.39 4.94 -43.88
N VAL A 280 77.24 5.47 -43.45
CA VAL A 280 76.18 4.68 -42.80
C VAL A 280 74.83 4.93 -43.48
N VAL A 281 74.15 3.86 -43.87
CA VAL A 281 72.79 3.89 -44.43
C VAL A 281 71.85 3.26 -43.43
N ILE A 282 70.88 4.01 -42.93
CA ILE A 282 69.83 3.52 -42.05
C ILE A 282 68.58 3.25 -42.89
N ILE A 283 68.05 2.04 -42.81
CA ILE A 283 66.86 1.60 -43.53
C ILE A 283 65.79 1.20 -42.51
N GLU A 284 64.68 1.93 -42.49
CA GLU A 284 63.53 1.66 -41.61
C GLU A 284 62.26 1.29 -42.40
N ASP A 285 61.32 0.61 -41.72
CA ASP A 285 60.02 0.18 -42.23
C ASP A 285 60.05 -0.81 -43.41
N LEU A 286 61.21 -1.40 -43.71
CA LEU A 286 61.35 -2.44 -44.74
C LEU A 286 60.65 -3.75 -44.33
N ASP A 287 60.50 -3.96 -43.02
CA ASP A 287 59.86 -5.11 -42.41
C ASP A 287 58.35 -5.21 -42.64
N ARG A 288 57.70 -4.13 -43.09
CA ARG A 288 56.27 -4.07 -43.39
C ARG A 288 55.88 -4.86 -44.63
N PHE A 289 56.82 -5.16 -45.53
CA PHE A 289 56.58 -5.89 -46.77
C PHE A 289 56.66 -7.42 -46.60
N ASN A 290 57.11 -7.88 -45.42
CA ASN A 290 57.16 -9.29 -45.01
C ASN A 290 57.83 -10.24 -46.03
N ASP A 291 58.82 -9.75 -46.79
CA ASP A 291 59.57 -10.53 -47.77
C ASP A 291 61.07 -10.51 -47.46
N PRO A 292 61.71 -11.67 -47.22
CA PRO A 292 63.16 -11.78 -47.04
C PRO A 292 64.01 -11.48 -48.30
N GLU A 293 63.45 -11.54 -49.51
CA GLU A 293 64.19 -11.43 -50.78
C GLU A 293 64.77 -10.02 -50.97
N ILE A 294 64.02 -8.97 -50.64
CA ILE A 294 64.48 -7.58 -50.73
C ILE A 294 65.72 -7.31 -49.86
N PHE A 295 65.80 -7.95 -48.70
CA PHE A 295 66.98 -7.88 -47.84
C PHE A 295 68.19 -8.43 -48.58
N THR A 296 68.07 -9.62 -49.19
CA THR A 296 69.14 -10.27 -49.95
C THR A 296 69.72 -9.34 -51.03
N LYS A 297 68.86 -8.68 -51.81
CA LYS A 297 69.27 -7.70 -52.82
C LYS A 297 69.99 -6.49 -52.22
N LEU A 298 69.53 -5.96 -51.08
CA LEU A 298 70.20 -4.84 -50.40
C LEU A 298 71.58 -5.22 -49.86
N ARG A 299 71.75 -6.46 -49.36
CA ARG A 299 73.06 -6.99 -48.97
C ARG A 299 73.99 -7.13 -50.16
N GLU A 300 73.50 -7.64 -51.29
CA GLU A 300 74.28 -7.71 -52.54
C GLU A 300 74.75 -6.32 -52.99
N ILE A 301 73.86 -5.34 -52.99
CA ILE A 301 74.21 -3.95 -53.31
C ILE A 301 75.26 -3.40 -52.33
N ASN A 302 75.09 -3.61 -51.02
CA ASN A 302 76.07 -3.17 -50.03
C ASN A 302 77.45 -3.84 -50.23
N MET A 303 77.47 -5.13 -50.61
CA MET A 303 78.72 -5.81 -50.99
C MET A 303 79.35 -5.20 -52.25
N MET A 304 78.56 -4.92 -53.29
CA MET A 304 79.06 -4.31 -54.53
C MET A 304 79.62 -2.90 -54.30
N ILE A 305 78.95 -2.09 -53.48
CA ILE A 305 79.44 -0.76 -53.06
C ILE A 305 80.81 -0.91 -52.37
N ASN A 306 80.92 -1.81 -51.39
CA ASN A 306 82.15 -1.99 -50.61
C ASN A 306 83.29 -2.70 -51.34
N ASN A 307 83.01 -3.41 -52.44
CA ASN A 307 84.02 -4.04 -53.30
C ASN A 307 84.49 -3.12 -54.44
N SER A 308 83.85 -1.97 -54.63
CA SER A 308 84.28 -0.98 -55.63
C SER A 308 85.56 -0.26 -55.18
N GLU A 309 86.60 -0.27 -56.02
CA GLU A 309 87.84 0.48 -55.77
C GLU A 309 87.61 1.98 -55.63
N GLN A 310 86.55 2.52 -56.25
CA GLN A 310 86.22 3.95 -56.21
C GLN A 310 85.79 4.44 -54.82
N ILE A 311 85.32 3.51 -53.98
CA ILE A 311 84.83 3.81 -52.62
C ILE A 311 85.93 3.54 -51.59
N HIS A 312 86.88 2.65 -51.88
CA HIS A 312 87.99 2.32 -51.00
C HIS A 312 88.85 3.57 -50.66
N PRO A 313 89.27 3.78 -49.38
CA PRO A 313 89.14 2.90 -48.21
C PRO A 313 87.84 3.07 -47.40
N MET A 314 86.91 3.91 -47.83
CA MET A 314 85.63 4.10 -47.14
C MET A 314 84.83 2.80 -47.15
N ARG A 315 84.20 2.44 -46.03
CA ARG A 315 83.30 1.29 -45.94
C ARG A 315 81.90 1.78 -45.62
N VAL A 316 80.95 1.45 -46.49
CA VAL A 316 79.54 1.81 -46.31
C VAL A 316 78.85 0.72 -45.50
N LYS A 317 78.11 1.10 -44.45
CA LYS A 317 77.46 0.17 -43.53
C LYS A 317 75.96 0.36 -43.54
N PHE A 318 75.21 -0.72 -43.69
CA PHE A 318 73.74 -0.67 -43.71
C PHE A 318 73.22 -1.12 -42.34
N ILE A 319 72.40 -0.28 -41.72
CA ILE A 319 71.69 -0.56 -40.47
C ILE A 319 70.21 -0.74 -40.79
N TYR A 320 69.65 -1.90 -40.46
CA TYR A 320 68.26 -2.26 -40.74
C TYR A 320 67.46 -2.28 -39.44
N ALA A 321 66.43 -1.45 -39.32
CA ALA A 321 65.48 -1.55 -38.21
C ALA A 321 64.36 -2.54 -38.58
N ILE A 322 64.31 -3.67 -37.88
CA ILE A 322 63.44 -4.80 -38.24
C ILE A 322 62.67 -5.36 -37.05
N LYS A 323 61.55 -6.04 -37.34
CA LYS A 323 60.86 -6.93 -36.39
C LYS A 323 61.62 -8.25 -36.22
N ASP A 324 61.43 -8.88 -35.05
CA ASP A 324 62.08 -10.15 -34.70
C ASP A 324 61.62 -11.34 -35.56
N ASP A 325 60.41 -11.27 -36.12
CA ASP A 325 59.68 -12.36 -36.78
C ASP A 325 59.69 -12.33 -38.32
N ILE A 326 60.41 -11.38 -38.95
CA ILE A 326 60.50 -11.29 -40.42
C ILE A 326 61.08 -12.56 -41.05
N PHE A 327 61.99 -13.24 -40.35
CA PHE A 327 62.62 -14.46 -40.84
C PHE A 327 62.00 -15.66 -40.12
N GLN A 328 61.25 -16.49 -40.86
CA GLN A 328 60.57 -17.67 -40.30
C GLN A 328 61.51 -18.82 -39.89
N ASP A 329 62.81 -18.74 -40.22
CA ASP A 329 63.81 -19.79 -39.96
C ASP A 329 65.14 -19.24 -39.43
N LYS A 330 66.06 -20.14 -39.02
CA LYS A 330 67.45 -19.88 -38.54
C LYS A 330 68.35 -19.07 -39.50
N ASN A 331 67.81 -18.56 -40.62
CA ASN A 331 68.54 -17.87 -41.68
C ASN A 331 68.88 -16.39 -41.38
N ARG A 332 68.33 -15.77 -40.32
CA ARG A 332 68.64 -14.35 -39.98
C ARG A 332 70.13 -14.07 -39.77
N THR A 333 70.88 -15.02 -39.20
CA THR A 333 72.33 -14.90 -38.98
C THR A 333 73.16 -15.11 -40.25
N LYS A 334 72.55 -15.55 -41.36
CA LYS A 334 73.20 -15.58 -42.68
C LYS A 334 73.15 -14.20 -43.35
N PHE A 335 72.17 -13.37 -42.98
CA PHE A 335 71.92 -12.09 -43.63
C PHE A 335 72.61 -10.91 -42.96
N PHE A 336 72.66 -10.88 -41.63
CA PHE A 336 73.29 -9.78 -40.88
C PHE A 336 74.64 -10.22 -40.31
N ASP A 337 75.63 -9.33 -40.39
CA ASP A 337 76.95 -9.56 -39.82
C ASP A 337 76.95 -9.28 -38.30
N PHE A 338 75.99 -8.46 -37.83
CA PHE A 338 75.75 -8.20 -36.41
C PHE A 338 74.26 -7.91 -36.16
N ILE A 339 73.69 -8.50 -35.11
CA ILE A 339 72.28 -8.30 -34.72
C ILE A 339 72.25 -7.78 -33.29
N ILE A 340 71.61 -6.63 -33.09
CA ILE A 340 71.40 -5.98 -31.80
C ILE A 340 69.93 -6.19 -31.41
N PRO A 341 69.64 -7.03 -30.40
CA PRO A 341 68.28 -7.20 -29.91
C PRO A 341 67.86 -5.99 -29.06
N VAL A 342 66.81 -5.30 -29.46
CA VAL A 342 66.20 -4.17 -28.75
C VAL A 342 65.11 -4.70 -27.83
N ILE A 343 65.40 -4.63 -26.53
CA ILE A 343 64.42 -4.90 -25.49
C ILE A 343 63.41 -3.75 -25.49
N PRO A 344 62.11 -4.03 -25.59
CA PRO A 344 61.08 -3.00 -25.54
C PRO A 344 61.18 -2.19 -24.26
N HIS A 345 61.24 -0.86 -24.40
CA HIS A 345 61.21 0.03 -23.23
C HIS A 345 59.93 -0.14 -22.41
N LEU A 346 58.83 -0.54 -23.07
CA LEU A 346 57.55 -0.79 -22.44
C LEU A 346 56.90 -2.10 -22.90
N THR A 347 56.23 -2.72 -21.94
CA THR A 347 55.40 -3.92 -22.04
C THR A 347 54.08 -3.60 -21.34
N ALA A 348 53.06 -4.43 -21.52
CA ALA A 348 51.79 -4.28 -20.81
C ALA A 348 51.96 -4.21 -19.26
N ALA A 349 53.08 -4.70 -18.71
CA ALA A 349 53.36 -4.70 -17.27
C ALA A 349 53.87 -3.36 -16.71
N ASN A 350 54.50 -2.50 -17.52
CA ASN A 350 55.10 -1.23 -17.07
C ASN A 350 54.52 0.02 -17.78
N SER A 351 53.59 -0.16 -18.73
CA SER A 351 52.84 0.92 -19.39
C SER A 351 52.08 1.80 -18.40
N LEU A 352 51.64 1.20 -17.29
CA LEU A 352 50.94 1.92 -16.24
C LEU A 352 51.84 2.89 -15.45
N ASP A 353 53.09 2.53 -15.16
CA ASP A 353 54.02 3.38 -14.42
C ASP A 353 54.32 4.68 -15.19
N VAL A 354 54.20 4.65 -16.52
CA VAL A 354 54.29 5.81 -17.38
C VAL A 354 52.99 6.62 -17.41
N LEU A 355 51.83 5.96 -17.33
CA LEU A 355 50.52 6.61 -17.40
C LEU A 355 50.11 7.30 -16.08
N LEU A 356 50.38 6.68 -14.93
CA LEU A 356 49.93 7.18 -13.61
C LEU A 356 50.39 8.63 -13.30
N PRO A 357 51.68 8.98 -13.48
CA PRO A 357 52.13 10.36 -13.25
C PRO A 357 51.48 11.37 -14.21
N LYS A 358 51.11 10.94 -15.43
CA LYS A 358 50.42 11.78 -16.41
C LYS A 358 48.97 12.03 -16.00
N MET A 359 48.26 10.97 -15.62
CA MET A 359 46.87 11.05 -15.15
C MET A 359 46.73 11.89 -13.87
N ALA A 360 47.70 11.82 -12.95
CA ALA A 360 47.70 12.60 -11.72
C ALA A 360 47.72 14.13 -11.98
N LYS A 361 48.27 14.59 -13.11
CA LYS A 361 48.32 16.02 -13.47
C LYS A 361 46.98 16.61 -13.89
N LEU A 362 45.98 15.77 -14.21
CA LEU A 362 44.70 16.21 -14.78
C LEU A 362 43.68 16.70 -13.74
N ASN A 363 43.90 16.51 -12.43
CA ASN A 363 43.01 16.96 -11.34
C ASN A 363 41.51 16.63 -11.56
N LEU A 364 41.21 15.41 -12.02
CA LEU A 364 39.84 14.97 -12.34
C LEU A 364 38.99 14.77 -11.08
N ASN A 365 37.69 15.07 -11.18
CA ASN A 365 36.69 14.80 -10.15
C ASN A 365 35.49 14.04 -10.75
N PRO A 366 35.25 12.76 -10.38
CA PRO A 366 36.07 11.93 -9.49
C PRO A 366 37.42 11.53 -10.12
N PRO A 367 38.44 11.20 -9.29
CA PRO A 367 39.70 10.64 -9.79
C PRO A 367 39.47 9.23 -10.36
N PHE A 368 40.37 8.79 -11.25
CA PHE A 368 40.34 7.42 -11.78
C PHE A 368 40.52 6.38 -10.69
N ASN A 369 39.75 5.29 -10.76
CA ASN A 369 40.05 4.07 -10.03
C ASN A 369 41.36 3.47 -10.54
N GLN A 370 42.36 3.36 -9.67
CA GLN A 370 43.64 2.78 -10.04
C GLN A 370 43.49 1.35 -10.59
N LYS A 371 42.60 0.53 -9.99
CA LYS A 371 42.36 -0.84 -10.46
C LYS A 371 41.86 -0.87 -11.91
N PHE A 372 41.00 0.07 -12.30
CA PHE A 372 40.56 0.17 -13.69
C PHE A 372 41.73 0.42 -14.64
N LEU A 373 42.65 1.32 -14.26
CA LEU A 373 43.86 1.60 -15.05
C LEU A 373 44.80 0.38 -15.11
N TYR A 374 44.98 -0.35 -14.00
CA TYR A 374 45.75 -1.61 -14.00
C TYR A 374 45.16 -2.62 -14.99
N ASP A 375 43.86 -2.87 -14.90
CA ASP A 375 43.19 -3.90 -15.70
C ASP A 375 43.13 -3.54 -17.19
N ILE A 376 42.87 -2.27 -17.53
CA ILE A 376 42.76 -1.84 -18.93
C ILE A 376 44.11 -1.74 -19.65
N MET A 377 45.19 -1.44 -18.93
CA MET A 377 46.55 -1.35 -19.51
C MET A 377 47.14 -2.71 -19.88
N LEU A 378 46.60 -3.81 -19.36
CA LEU A 378 46.95 -5.16 -19.81
C LEU A 378 46.66 -5.40 -21.30
N PHE A 379 45.78 -4.59 -21.89
CA PHE A 379 45.38 -4.69 -23.30
C PHE A 379 46.12 -3.70 -24.22
N VAL A 380 47.00 -2.85 -23.67
CA VAL A 380 47.78 -1.86 -24.43
C VAL A 380 49.26 -2.19 -24.30
N ASP A 381 49.81 -2.79 -25.36
CA ASP A 381 51.20 -3.26 -25.43
C ASP A 381 52.14 -2.33 -26.24
N ASP A 382 51.57 -1.39 -27.00
CA ASP A 382 52.32 -0.43 -27.82
C ASP A 382 52.30 1.01 -27.24
N MET A 383 53.48 1.65 -27.21
CA MET A 383 53.67 2.98 -26.65
C MET A 383 53.00 4.10 -27.44
N ARG A 384 52.93 4.00 -28.77
CA ARG A 384 52.22 4.98 -29.60
C ARG A 384 50.73 4.88 -29.35
N ILE A 385 50.19 3.66 -29.20
CA ILE A 385 48.79 3.45 -28.84
C ILE A 385 48.51 4.07 -27.47
N LEU A 386 49.37 3.85 -26.48
CA LEU A 386 49.23 4.44 -25.14
C LEU A 386 49.23 5.98 -25.18
N ILE A 387 50.24 6.58 -25.83
CA ILE A 387 50.39 8.04 -25.93
C ILE A 387 49.20 8.63 -26.69
N ASN A 388 48.81 8.03 -27.81
CA ASN A 388 47.69 8.53 -28.60
C ASN A 388 46.37 8.42 -27.83
N THR A 389 46.14 7.30 -27.13
CA THR A 389 44.97 7.13 -26.25
C THR A 389 44.89 8.21 -25.19
N TYR A 390 46.01 8.52 -24.53
CA TYR A 390 46.07 9.59 -23.53
C TYR A 390 45.84 10.98 -24.15
N ASN A 391 46.48 11.29 -25.29
CA ASN A 391 46.26 12.55 -26.01
C ASN A 391 44.80 12.73 -26.42
N GLU A 392 44.18 11.70 -27.00
CA GLU A 392 42.78 11.72 -27.40
C GLU A 392 41.87 11.89 -26.18
N PHE A 393 42.15 11.22 -25.06
CA PHE A 393 41.41 11.42 -23.82
C PHE A 393 41.45 12.88 -23.35
N VAL A 394 42.64 13.50 -23.30
CA VAL A 394 42.80 14.91 -22.91
C VAL A 394 42.01 15.83 -23.83
N LEU A 395 42.04 15.59 -25.14
CA LEU A 395 41.31 16.38 -26.13
C LEU A 395 39.79 16.20 -26.02
N TYR A 396 39.30 14.97 -25.92
CA TYR A 396 37.87 14.69 -25.79
C TYR A 396 37.31 15.24 -24.47
N GLN A 397 38.03 15.07 -23.36
CA GLN A 397 37.63 15.58 -22.05
C GLN A 397 37.45 17.11 -22.07
N HIS A 398 38.27 17.84 -22.84
CA HIS A 398 38.19 19.28 -22.94
C HIS A 398 37.17 19.77 -23.99
N ASN A 399 37.02 19.05 -25.11
CA ASN A 399 36.21 19.51 -26.25
C ASN A 399 34.75 19.05 -26.18
N LEU A 400 34.45 17.93 -25.53
CA LEU A 400 33.07 17.45 -25.41
C LEU A 400 32.26 18.38 -24.48
N LYS A 401 31.55 19.33 -25.09
CA LYS A 401 30.64 20.27 -24.42
C LYS A 401 29.40 19.55 -23.87
N HIS A 402 29.53 18.94 -22.70
CA HIS A 402 28.41 18.46 -21.89
C HIS A 402 28.21 19.37 -20.67
N PRO A 403 26.98 19.45 -20.12
CA PRO A 403 26.74 20.05 -18.80
C PRO A 403 27.70 19.48 -17.74
N GLU A 404 28.09 20.28 -16.75
CA GLU A 404 29.07 19.90 -15.72
C GLU A 404 28.76 18.52 -15.09
N ASN A 405 29.80 17.70 -14.90
CA ASN A 405 29.79 16.37 -14.28
C ASN A 405 29.06 15.23 -15.03
N GLN A 406 28.78 15.36 -16.33
CA GLN A 406 28.10 14.28 -17.07
C GLN A 406 29.03 13.21 -17.66
N LEU A 407 30.27 13.56 -18.01
CA LEU A 407 31.25 12.61 -18.55
C LEU A 407 32.00 11.93 -17.41
N VAL A 408 31.79 10.62 -17.27
CA VAL A 408 32.58 9.79 -16.35
C VAL A 408 33.96 9.55 -16.98
N PRO A 409 35.07 9.95 -16.32
CA PRO A 409 36.41 9.84 -16.91
C PRO A 409 36.79 8.41 -17.33
N GLU A 410 36.43 7.41 -16.53
CA GLU A 410 36.68 5.99 -16.81
C GLU A 410 35.98 5.51 -18.08
N LYS A 411 34.73 5.94 -18.30
CA LYS A 411 33.97 5.58 -19.50
C LYS A 411 34.55 6.23 -20.75
N LEU A 412 34.91 7.51 -20.64
CA LEU A 412 35.56 8.21 -21.75
C LEU A 412 36.90 7.56 -22.10
N PHE A 413 37.73 7.28 -21.10
CA PHE A 413 39.02 6.63 -21.31
C PHE A 413 38.87 5.22 -21.90
N GLY A 414 37.88 4.43 -21.44
CA GLY A 414 37.56 3.13 -22.02
C GLY A 414 37.21 3.21 -23.51
N ILE A 415 36.44 4.22 -23.91
CA ILE A 415 36.11 4.48 -25.32
C ILE A 415 37.33 4.95 -26.11
N MET A 416 38.24 5.74 -25.51
CA MET A 416 39.49 6.13 -26.17
C MET A 416 40.42 4.92 -26.38
N VAL A 417 40.51 4.01 -25.41
CA VAL A 417 41.23 2.74 -25.58
C VAL A 417 40.60 1.93 -26.71
N TYR A 418 39.27 1.81 -26.73
CA TYR A 418 38.56 1.11 -27.80
C TYR A 418 38.83 1.72 -29.18
N LYS A 419 38.80 3.04 -29.29
CA LYS A 419 39.09 3.79 -30.52
C LYS A 419 40.49 3.51 -31.06
N ASN A 420 41.49 3.48 -30.18
CA ASN A 420 42.88 3.29 -30.58
C ASN A 420 43.21 1.83 -30.92
N LEU A 421 42.56 0.86 -30.26
CA LEU A 421 42.72 -0.57 -30.57
C LEU A 421 41.90 -1.02 -31.80
N PHE A 422 40.72 -0.44 -32.02
CA PHE A 422 39.80 -0.81 -33.10
C PHE A 422 39.29 0.41 -33.89
N PRO A 423 40.16 1.18 -34.58
CA PRO A 423 39.79 2.43 -35.23
C PRO A 423 38.72 2.27 -36.31
N ASN A 424 38.79 1.20 -37.11
CA ASN A 424 37.82 0.90 -38.16
C ASN A 424 36.42 0.58 -37.61
N ASP A 425 36.34 -0.07 -36.44
CA ASP A 425 35.06 -0.34 -35.80
C ASP A 425 34.53 0.89 -35.08
N PHE A 426 35.40 1.66 -34.42
CA PHE A 426 35.03 2.94 -33.81
C PHE A 426 34.38 3.90 -34.80
N ALA A 427 34.89 3.98 -36.04
CA ALA A 427 34.30 4.82 -37.09
C ALA A 427 32.83 4.47 -37.39
N LYS A 428 32.46 3.19 -37.28
CA LYS A 428 31.09 2.70 -37.50
C LYS A 428 30.13 3.09 -36.38
N LEU A 429 30.64 3.38 -35.18
CA LEU A 429 29.81 3.79 -34.04
C LEU A 429 29.01 5.07 -34.33
N HIS A 430 29.53 5.95 -35.20
CA HIS A 430 28.85 7.19 -35.61
C HIS A 430 27.56 6.96 -36.41
N ILE A 431 27.40 5.78 -37.02
CA ILE A 431 26.19 5.35 -37.74
C ILE A 431 25.47 4.20 -37.02
N ARG A 432 25.79 3.98 -35.74
CA ARG A 432 25.24 2.90 -34.89
C ARG A 432 25.46 1.50 -35.48
N GLU A 433 26.61 1.30 -36.13
CA GLU A 433 27.08 -0.01 -36.60
C GLU A 433 28.36 -0.42 -35.88
N GLY A 434 28.71 -1.71 -35.96
CA GLY A 434 29.94 -2.25 -35.38
C GLY A 434 29.69 -3.08 -34.11
N ASP A 435 30.77 -3.40 -33.43
CA ASP A 435 30.77 -4.40 -32.37
C ASP A 435 30.02 -3.97 -31.09
N ILE A 436 30.12 -2.69 -30.71
CA ILE A 436 29.41 -2.15 -29.54
C ILE A 436 27.88 -2.13 -29.78
N PRO A 437 27.36 -1.50 -30.86
CA PRO A 437 25.92 -1.51 -31.15
C PRO A 437 25.35 -2.92 -31.29
N ASN A 438 26.02 -3.78 -32.06
CA ASN A 438 25.59 -5.17 -32.25
C ASN A 438 25.49 -5.95 -30.94
N THR A 439 26.36 -5.65 -29.96
CA THR A 439 26.30 -6.26 -28.63
C THR A 439 25.07 -5.78 -27.86
N PHE A 440 24.79 -4.48 -27.88
CA PHE A 440 23.63 -3.92 -27.18
C PHE A 440 22.30 -4.27 -27.87
N ASP A 441 22.24 -4.35 -29.18
CA ASP A 441 21.03 -4.75 -29.92
C ASP A 441 20.67 -6.22 -29.65
N ARG A 442 21.65 -7.09 -29.41
CA ARG A 442 21.43 -8.50 -28.99
C ARG A 442 20.90 -8.64 -27.56
N LYS A 443 20.90 -7.57 -26.75
CA LYS A 443 20.37 -7.59 -25.37
C LYS A 443 18.91 -8.04 -25.33
N ALA A 444 18.08 -7.57 -26.28
CA ALA A 444 16.68 -7.94 -26.33
C ALA A 444 16.49 -9.47 -26.50
N SER A 445 17.29 -10.10 -27.36
CA SER A 445 17.27 -11.55 -27.55
C SER A 445 17.73 -12.30 -26.30
N TYR A 446 18.77 -11.81 -25.61
CA TYR A 446 19.22 -12.38 -24.34
C TYR A 446 18.12 -12.32 -23.27
N ILE A 447 17.46 -11.17 -23.15
CA ILE A 447 16.34 -10.95 -22.23
C ILE A 447 15.21 -11.94 -22.50
N ILE A 448 14.79 -12.10 -23.76
CA ILE A 448 13.73 -13.05 -24.13
C ILE A 448 14.09 -14.47 -23.72
N GLU A 449 15.32 -14.92 -23.95
CA GLU A 449 15.74 -16.27 -23.60
C GLU A 449 15.79 -16.49 -22.08
N GLN A 450 16.31 -15.52 -21.32
CA GLN A 450 16.33 -15.63 -19.86
C GLN A 450 14.92 -15.53 -19.25
N SER A 451 14.08 -14.64 -19.77
CA SER A 451 12.68 -14.53 -19.33
C SER A 451 11.93 -15.83 -19.58
N LYS A 452 12.15 -16.49 -20.73
CA LYS A 452 11.54 -17.80 -21.03
C LYS A 452 11.93 -18.89 -20.02
N ILE A 453 13.18 -18.90 -19.55
CA ILE A 453 13.66 -19.84 -18.53
C ILE A 453 12.95 -19.57 -17.20
N LEU A 454 12.88 -18.30 -16.80
CA LEU A 454 12.23 -17.89 -15.54
C LEU A 454 10.72 -18.08 -15.56
N ASP A 455 10.05 -17.81 -16.67
CA ASP A 455 8.60 -18.04 -16.85
C ASP A 455 8.27 -19.53 -16.76
N ALA A 456 9.14 -20.41 -17.30
CA ALA A 456 8.97 -21.85 -17.16
C ALA A 456 9.11 -22.30 -15.69
N GLU A 457 10.09 -21.76 -14.94
CA GLU A 457 10.24 -22.01 -13.50
C GLU A 457 9.04 -21.47 -12.71
N MET A 458 8.52 -20.29 -13.08
CA MET A 458 7.33 -19.70 -12.45
C MET A 458 6.08 -20.56 -12.64
N LEU A 459 5.85 -21.05 -13.87
CA LEU A 459 4.75 -21.98 -14.17
C LEU A 459 4.85 -23.27 -13.34
N GLU A 460 6.04 -23.84 -13.19
CA GLU A 460 6.25 -25.05 -12.39
C GLU A 460 5.92 -24.80 -10.90
N ILE A 461 6.32 -23.64 -10.35
CA ILE A 461 6.01 -23.26 -8.97
C ILE A 461 4.51 -22.99 -8.77
N GLU A 462 3.86 -22.33 -9.73
CA GLU A 462 2.42 -22.06 -9.69
C GLU A 462 1.62 -23.37 -9.71
N GLU A 463 1.99 -24.32 -10.57
CA GLU A 463 1.36 -25.64 -10.62
C GLU A 463 1.53 -26.41 -9.29
N GLN A 464 2.71 -26.32 -8.66
CA GLN A 464 2.95 -26.91 -7.33
C GLN A 464 2.12 -26.23 -6.23
N LEU A 465 1.98 -24.90 -6.26
CA LEU A 465 1.15 -24.15 -5.31
C LEU A 465 -0.34 -24.46 -5.47
N GLU A 466 -0.83 -24.61 -6.70
CA GLU A 466 -2.22 -24.99 -6.98
C GLU A 466 -2.53 -26.41 -6.49
N LYS A 467 -1.67 -27.39 -6.80
CA LYS A 467 -1.80 -28.77 -6.28
C LYS A 467 -1.81 -28.81 -4.75
N ASN A 468 -0.96 -28.01 -4.11
CA ASN A 468 -0.93 -27.90 -2.65
C ASN A 468 -2.17 -27.20 -2.06
N GLY A 469 -2.81 -26.29 -2.80
CA GLY A 469 -4.02 -25.59 -2.36
C GLY A 469 -5.29 -26.44 -2.38
N LEU A 470 -5.30 -27.52 -3.17
CA LEU A 470 -6.42 -28.46 -3.24
C LEU A 470 -6.51 -29.40 -2.02
N GLU A 471 -5.39 -29.65 -1.34
CA GLU A 471 -5.33 -30.46 -0.11
C GLU A 471 -5.69 -29.60 1.11
N LYS A 472 -6.81 -29.92 1.77
CA LYS A 472 -7.34 -29.14 2.91
C LYS A 472 -6.80 -29.59 4.27
N LEU A 473 -6.17 -30.76 4.35
CA LEU A 473 -5.66 -31.33 5.59
C LEU A 473 -4.28 -30.78 5.92
N GLN A 474 -4.05 -30.40 7.18
CA GLN A 474 -2.85 -29.67 7.57
C GLN A 474 -1.69 -30.57 8.00
N ASN A 475 -1.97 -31.83 8.34
CA ASN A 475 -0.96 -32.75 8.84
C ASN A 475 -1.31 -34.22 8.57
N LEU A 476 -0.30 -35.08 8.65
CA LEU A 476 -0.45 -36.52 8.40
C LEU A 476 -1.36 -37.22 9.41
N ALA A 477 -1.53 -36.66 10.62
CA ALA A 477 -2.44 -37.23 11.62
C ALA A 477 -3.92 -37.02 11.23
N GLU A 478 -4.26 -35.85 10.71
CA GLU A 478 -5.58 -35.56 10.12
C GLU A 478 -5.85 -36.46 8.92
N LEU A 479 -4.86 -36.64 8.03
CA LEU A 479 -4.98 -37.57 6.90
C LEU A 479 -5.26 -38.99 7.40
N ARG A 480 -4.49 -39.51 8.37
CA ARG A 480 -4.74 -40.85 8.95
C ARG A 480 -6.14 -40.94 9.56
N LYS A 481 -6.63 -39.91 10.25
CA LYS A 481 -7.99 -39.90 10.84
C LYS A 481 -9.08 -40.04 9.78
N VAL A 482 -8.93 -39.43 8.60
CA VAL A 482 -9.89 -39.59 7.49
C VAL A 482 -9.99 -41.06 7.06
N PHE A 483 -8.86 -41.73 6.89
CA PHE A 483 -8.84 -43.15 6.50
C PHE A 483 -9.23 -44.10 7.65
N ILE A 484 -8.95 -43.74 8.91
CA ILE A 484 -9.48 -44.47 10.08
C ILE A 484 -11.00 -44.34 10.17
N MET A 485 -11.56 -43.16 9.87
CA MET A 485 -13.00 -42.97 9.82
C MET A 485 -13.63 -43.77 8.68
N ALA A 486 -12.95 -43.87 7.53
CA ALA A 486 -13.35 -44.75 6.44
C ALA A 486 -13.33 -46.23 6.84
N LEU A 487 -12.32 -46.66 7.61
CA LEU A 487 -12.26 -48.01 8.19
C LEU A 487 -13.43 -48.28 9.13
N ILE A 488 -13.73 -47.35 10.06
CA ILE A 488 -14.87 -47.47 10.97
C ILE A 488 -16.19 -47.55 10.20
N SER A 489 -16.34 -46.75 9.14
CA SER A 489 -17.53 -46.76 8.28
C SER A 489 -17.65 -48.08 7.50
N THR A 490 -16.52 -48.66 7.08
CA THR A 490 -16.47 -49.95 6.38
C THR A 490 -16.74 -51.12 7.33
N PHE A 491 -16.38 -51.00 8.61
CA PHE A 491 -16.58 -52.00 9.66
C PHE A 491 -17.29 -51.41 10.90
N PRO A 492 -18.59 -51.10 10.85
CA PRO A 492 -19.29 -50.36 11.91
C PRO A 492 -19.32 -51.08 13.27
N THR A 493 -19.20 -52.41 13.26
CA THR A 493 -19.22 -53.26 14.47
C THR A 493 -17.83 -53.54 15.03
N ALA A 494 -16.76 -53.06 14.37
CA ALA A 494 -15.39 -53.28 14.81
C ALA A 494 -15.08 -52.39 16.03
N LEU A 495 -14.40 -52.97 17.02
CA LEU A 495 -13.82 -52.25 18.17
C LEU A 495 -12.31 -52.05 18.04
N ALA A 496 -11.64 -52.92 17.30
CA ALA A 496 -10.22 -52.92 17.05
C ALA A 496 -9.93 -53.61 15.72
N ILE A 497 -8.79 -53.30 15.11
CA ILE A 497 -8.27 -53.94 13.91
C ILE A 497 -7.08 -54.81 14.31
N GLU A 498 -6.93 -55.96 13.67
CA GLU A 498 -5.72 -56.78 13.81
C GLU A 498 -4.60 -56.19 12.96
N VAL A 499 -3.57 -55.67 13.65
CA VAL A 499 -2.32 -55.20 13.06
C VAL A 499 -1.20 -55.60 14.02
N SER A 500 -0.56 -56.74 13.75
CA SER A 500 0.48 -57.30 14.62
C SER A 500 -0.01 -57.43 16.08
N GLY A 501 -1.23 -57.95 16.26
CA GLY A 501 -2.01 -57.93 17.50
C GLY A 501 -3.20 -56.97 17.46
N ARG A 502 -4.01 -56.99 18.51
CA ARG A 502 -5.21 -56.15 18.63
C ARG A 502 -4.83 -54.67 18.79
N LYS A 503 -5.25 -53.84 17.83
CA LYS A 503 -5.07 -52.38 17.88
C LYS A 503 -6.40 -51.65 17.85
N THR A 504 -6.64 -50.82 18.86
CA THR A 504 -7.76 -49.88 18.88
C THR A 504 -7.62 -48.82 17.78
N PHE A 505 -8.72 -48.18 17.38
CA PHE A 505 -8.66 -47.09 16.38
C PHE A 505 -7.80 -45.90 16.81
N THR A 506 -7.58 -45.72 18.12
CA THR A 506 -6.65 -44.71 18.65
C THR A 506 -5.20 -45.11 18.38
N GLU A 507 -4.84 -46.38 18.57
CA GLU A 507 -3.49 -46.89 18.31
C GLU A 507 -3.16 -46.90 16.82
N LEU A 508 -4.16 -47.07 15.94
CA LEU A 508 -3.99 -46.96 14.49
C LEU A 508 -3.58 -45.55 14.03
N GLN A 509 -3.70 -44.51 14.87
CA GLN A 509 -3.22 -43.17 14.50
C GLN A 509 -1.69 -43.06 14.51
N GLN A 510 -0.98 -44.02 15.12
CA GLN A 510 0.48 -44.10 15.10
C GLN A 510 0.98 -44.45 13.69
N GLU A 511 1.99 -43.73 13.20
CA GLU A 511 2.46 -43.85 11.81
C GLU A 511 2.92 -45.28 11.47
N THR A 512 3.72 -45.89 12.34
CA THR A 512 4.24 -47.26 12.14
C THR A 512 3.10 -48.28 12.02
N VAL A 513 2.11 -48.22 12.92
CA VAL A 513 0.97 -49.13 12.93
C VAL A 513 0.06 -48.89 11.73
N PHE A 514 -0.13 -47.63 11.32
CA PHE A 514 -0.93 -47.29 10.16
C PHE A 514 -0.29 -47.76 8.86
N ASP A 515 1.04 -47.63 8.71
CA ASP A 515 1.76 -48.12 7.55
C ASP A 515 1.74 -49.64 7.46
N GLU A 516 1.85 -50.35 8.60
CA GLU A 516 1.65 -51.80 8.66
C GLU A 516 0.25 -52.20 8.16
N LEU A 517 -0.81 -51.51 8.63
CA LEU A 517 -2.19 -51.77 8.22
C LEU A 517 -2.38 -51.68 6.70
N ARG A 518 -1.72 -50.72 6.04
CA ARG A 518 -1.82 -50.50 4.59
C ARG A 518 -1.26 -51.66 3.77
N LEU A 519 -0.30 -52.38 4.32
CA LEU A 519 0.35 -53.51 3.66
C LEU A 519 -0.42 -54.83 3.86
N ILE A 520 -1.44 -54.86 4.72
CA ILE A 520 -2.22 -56.06 4.99
C ILE A 520 -3.16 -56.33 3.81
N PRO A 521 -3.08 -57.52 3.16
CA PRO A 521 -3.92 -57.84 2.01
C PRO A 521 -5.40 -58.04 2.38
N ASN A 522 -5.69 -58.48 3.60
CA ASN A 522 -7.05 -58.71 4.11
C ASN A 522 -7.15 -58.20 5.56
N ILE A 523 -7.92 -57.15 5.78
CA ILE A 523 -8.08 -56.53 7.10
C ILE A 523 -8.94 -57.44 7.99
N HIS A 524 -8.46 -57.79 9.18
CA HIS A 524 -9.22 -58.54 10.18
C HIS A 524 -9.59 -57.60 11.34
N TYR A 525 -10.76 -57.79 11.95
CA TYR A 525 -11.26 -56.89 13.00
C TYR A 525 -11.91 -57.64 14.16
N TYR A 526 -11.95 -57.00 15.33
CA TYR A 526 -12.53 -57.56 16.56
C TYR A 526 -13.90 -56.95 16.83
N THR A 527 -14.86 -57.76 17.29
CA THR A 527 -16.21 -57.33 17.67
C THR A 527 -16.49 -57.65 19.13
N ARG A 528 -17.49 -56.98 19.73
CA ARG A 528 -17.89 -57.25 21.13
C ARG A 528 -18.73 -58.52 21.22
N THR A 529 -18.09 -59.68 21.25
CA THR A 529 -18.71 -60.94 21.65
C THR A 529 -18.12 -61.41 22.98
N LEU A 530 -18.81 -62.29 23.71
CA LEU A 530 -18.41 -62.81 25.03
C LEU A 530 -16.98 -63.42 25.06
N ASN A 531 -16.39 -63.72 23.90
CA ASN A 531 -15.07 -64.35 23.76
C ASN A 531 -14.06 -63.55 22.89
N ASP A 532 -14.29 -62.26 22.60
CA ASP A 532 -13.35 -61.38 21.86
C ASP A 532 -12.79 -62.02 20.56
N THR A 533 -13.68 -62.50 19.69
CA THR A 533 -13.31 -63.27 18.50
C THR A 533 -12.88 -62.38 17.34
N GLN A 534 -11.68 -62.64 16.80
CA GLN A 534 -11.20 -62.05 15.56
C GLN A 534 -12.08 -62.47 14.37
N THR A 535 -12.56 -61.49 13.60
CA THR A 535 -13.41 -61.70 12.42
C THR A 535 -12.61 -61.40 11.15
N PRO A 536 -12.44 -62.37 10.22
CA PRO A 536 -11.78 -62.13 8.96
C PRO A 536 -12.66 -61.32 8.01
N SER A 537 -12.08 -60.34 7.31
CA SER A 537 -12.71 -59.67 6.18
C SER A 537 -11.90 -59.89 4.90
N LYS A 538 -12.56 -59.86 3.73
CA LYS A 538 -11.91 -59.93 2.41
C LYS A 538 -11.62 -58.55 1.82
N ILE A 539 -11.53 -57.52 2.67
CA ILE A 539 -11.36 -56.13 2.27
C ILE A 539 -9.91 -55.74 2.53
N SER A 540 -9.21 -55.29 1.50
CA SER A 540 -7.86 -54.72 1.59
C SER A 540 -7.92 -53.23 1.91
N PHE A 541 -6.80 -52.63 2.31
CA PHE A 541 -6.73 -51.19 2.52
C PHE A 541 -7.04 -50.38 1.24
N ALA A 542 -6.59 -50.85 0.07
CA ALA A 542 -6.89 -50.22 -1.22
C ALA A 542 -8.39 -50.25 -1.58
N GLU A 543 -9.14 -51.21 -1.04
CA GLU A 543 -10.60 -51.25 -1.15
C GLU A 543 -11.26 -50.20 -0.24
N VAL A 544 -10.67 -49.91 0.92
CA VAL A 544 -11.10 -48.86 1.85
C VAL A 544 -10.84 -47.48 1.24
N GLU A 545 -9.68 -47.27 0.60
CA GLU A 545 -9.36 -46.04 -0.13
C GLU A 545 -10.41 -45.73 -1.21
N ARG A 546 -10.81 -46.74 -1.99
CA ARG A 546 -11.86 -46.62 -3.03
C ARG A 546 -13.25 -46.35 -2.45
N LYS A 547 -13.64 -47.00 -1.35
CA LYS A 547 -14.97 -46.82 -0.74
C LYS A 547 -15.15 -45.48 -0.03
N ALA A 548 -14.06 -44.88 0.43
CA ALA A 548 -14.09 -43.63 1.18
C ALA A 548 -14.24 -42.38 0.31
N ASP A 549 -14.09 -42.51 -1.02
CA ASP A 549 -13.88 -41.39 -1.95
C ASP A 549 -12.78 -40.41 -1.47
N ALA A 550 -11.85 -40.92 -0.66
CA ALA A 550 -10.83 -40.13 0.05
C ALA A 550 -9.51 -40.03 -0.74
N GLY A 551 -9.45 -40.60 -1.94
CA GLY A 551 -8.24 -40.63 -2.77
C GLY A 551 -7.14 -41.56 -2.24
N ASP A 552 -5.99 -41.57 -2.93
CA ASP A 552 -4.84 -42.40 -2.57
C ASP A 552 -4.05 -41.79 -1.40
N TYR A 553 -3.82 -42.59 -0.34
CA TYR A 553 -3.13 -42.09 0.85
C TYR A 553 -1.68 -41.68 0.56
N VAL A 554 -0.95 -42.37 -0.33
CA VAL A 554 0.47 -42.08 -0.64
C VAL A 554 0.60 -40.73 -1.33
N GLN A 555 -0.22 -40.50 -2.35
CA GLN A 555 -0.22 -39.24 -3.10
C GLN A 555 -0.55 -38.06 -2.18
N ARG A 556 -1.59 -38.20 -1.35
CA ARG A 556 -1.98 -37.16 -0.38
C ARG A 556 -0.95 -36.95 0.73
N ARG A 557 -0.33 -38.03 1.23
CA ARG A 557 0.81 -37.95 2.16
C ARG A 557 1.97 -37.17 1.55
N GLN A 558 2.29 -37.44 0.29
CA GLN A 558 3.36 -36.73 -0.42
C GLN A 558 3.03 -35.24 -0.57
N ILE A 559 1.78 -34.90 -0.92
CA ILE A 559 1.30 -33.52 -0.99
C ILE A 559 1.44 -32.82 0.37
N ILE A 560 0.98 -33.44 1.47
CA ILE A 560 1.07 -32.86 2.83
C ILE A 560 2.52 -32.65 3.27
N ILE A 561 3.41 -33.58 2.94
CA ILE A 561 4.85 -33.45 3.24
C ILE A 561 5.46 -32.31 2.40
N SER A 562 5.11 -32.22 1.11
CA SER A 562 5.56 -31.12 0.25
C SER A 562 4.91 -29.77 0.58
N SER A 563 3.71 -29.77 1.17
CA SER A 563 2.92 -28.59 1.54
C SER A 563 3.15 -28.15 2.98
N ALA A 564 4.11 -28.74 3.70
CA ALA A 564 4.54 -28.27 5.00
C ALA A 564 4.80 -26.76 4.94
N GLN A 565 4.35 -26.00 5.94
CA GLN A 565 4.33 -24.53 5.92
C GLN A 565 5.68 -23.91 5.51
N ASP A 566 6.80 -24.54 5.89
CA ASP A 566 8.16 -24.10 5.52
C ASP A 566 8.43 -24.21 4.00
N ASN A 567 7.93 -25.25 3.33
CA ASN A 567 8.06 -25.41 1.87
C ASN A 567 7.10 -24.51 1.09
N GLN A 568 5.86 -24.31 1.55
CA GLN A 568 4.97 -23.32 0.92
C GLN A 568 5.52 -21.90 1.03
N GLY A 569 6.10 -21.54 2.19
CA GLY A 569 6.82 -20.28 2.37
C GLY A 569 7.97 -20.15 1.38
N LYS A 570 8.80 -21.19 1.22
CA LYS A 570 9.91 -21.21 0.26
C LYS A 570 9.43 -21.07 -1.20
N LEU A 571 8.38 -21.79 -1.60
CA LEU A 571 7.82 -21.69 -2.96
C LEU A 571 7.26 -20.29 -3.24
N ARG A 572 6.54 -19.69 -2.29
CA ARG A 572 6.05 -18.31 -2.41
C ARG A 572 7.19 -17.30 -2.49
N ASN A 573 8.20 -17.45 -1.63
CA ASN A 573 9.39 -16.60 -1.67
C ASN A 573 10.12 -16.75 -3.01
N ARG A 574 10.26 -17.99 -3.53
CA ARG A 574 10.91 -18.23 -4.82
C ARG A 574 10.12 -17.65 -5.99
N ARG A 575 8.78 -17.77 -5.97
CA ARG A 575 7.91 -17.10 -6.94
C ARG A 575 8.11 -15.59 -6.90
N ASP A 576 8.15 -15.00 -5.71
CA ASP A 576 8.33 -13.56 -5.54
C ASP A 576 9.74 -13.12 -5.98
N GLU A 577 10.77 -13.95 -5.74
CA GLU A 577 12.12 -13.75 -6.27
C GLU A 577 12.15 -13.78 -7.80
N ILE A 578 11.51 -14.78 -8.43
CA ILE A 578 11.44 -14.90 -9.90
C ILE A 578 10.71 -13.70 -10.49
N ALA A 579 9.60 -13.27 -9.90
CA ALA A 579 8.88 -12.07 -10.32
C ALA A 579 9.78 -10.83 -10.25
N GLN A 580 10.60 -10.69 -9.20
CA GLN A 580 11.59 -9.63 -9.11
C GLN A 580 12.71 -9.76 -10.15
N MET A 581 13.20 -10.98 -10.42
CA MET A 581 14.23 -11.24 -11.42
C MET A 581 13.73 -10.89 -12.83
N LEU A 582 12.51 -11.29 -13.19
CA LEU A 582 11.87 -10.93 -14.46
C LEU A 582 11.74 -9.42 -14.62
N LYS A 583 11.32 -8.71 -13.56
CA LYS A 583 11.24 -7.24 -13.55
C LYS A 583 12.60 -6.59 -13.80
N ARG A 584 13.66 -7.11 -13.18
CA ARG A 584 15.04 -6.61 -13.32
C ARG A 584 15.63 -6.93 -14.69
N ILE A 585 15.49 -8.17 -15.19
CA ILE A 585 16.12 -8.60 -16.44
C ILE A 585 15.68 -7.74 -17.63
N ASN A 586 14.39 -7.39 -17.68
CA ASN A 586 13.82 -6.62 -18.79
C ASN A 586 14.34 -5.17 -18.89
N SER A 587 14.98 -4.65 -17.85
CA SER A 587 15.24 -3.21 -17.71
C SER A 587 16.66 -2.88 -17.22
N ALA A 588 17.37 -3.86 -16.66
CA ALA A 588 18.73 -3.74 -16.14
C ALA A 588 19.75 -3.43 -17.25
N PRO A 589 20.76 -2.58 -17.00
CA PRO A 589 21.88 -2.42 -17.91
C PRO A 589 22.67 -3.74 -18.07
N LEU A 590 23.35 -3.91 -19.20
CA LEU A 590 24.07 -5.15 -19.50
C LEU A 590 25.10 -5.52 -18.42
N LYS A 591 25.72 -4.51 -17.78
CA LYS A 591 26.61 -4.67 -16.61
C LYS A 591 25.96 -5.48 -15.48
N SER A 592 24.72 -5.14 -15.10
CA SER A 592 24.00 -5.86 -14.03
C SER A 592 23.65 -7.28 -14.45
N LEU A 593 23.23 -7.48 -15.70
CA LEU A 593 22.95 -8.81 -16.23
C LEU A 593 24.19 -9.72 -16.17
N PHE A 594 25.38 -9.19 -16.43
CA PHE A 594 26.64 -9.92 -16.27
C PHE A 594 27.05 -10.15 -14.82
N LYS A 595 26.64 -9.28 -13.90
CA LYS A 595 26.88 -9.48 -12.45
C LYS A 595 26.04 -10.64 -11.92
N ASP A 596 24.79 -10.73 -12.37
CA ASP A 596 23.84 -11.76 -11.95
C ASP A 596 24.14 -13.11 -12.61
N ASN A 597 24.53 -13.09 -13.90
CA ASN A 597 24.95 -14.28 -14.63
C ASN A 597 26.36 -14.09 -15.23
N LYS A 598 27.37 -14.63 -14.54
CA LYS A 598 28.77 -14.55 -15.00
C LYS A 598 29.02 -15.18 -16.37
N LYS A 599 28.18 -16.12 -16.82
CA LYS A 599 28.27 -16.76 -18.14
C LYS A 599 27.49 -16.03 -19.23
N ALA A 600 26.74 -14.98 -18.91
CA ALA A 600 25.94 -14.27 -19.90
C ALA A 600 26.77 -13.69 -21.05
N HIS A 601 28.07 -13.42 -20.85
CA HIS A 601 28.97 -12.97 -21.92
C HIS A 601 29.12 -14.01 -23.05
N GLU A 602 28.89 -15.30 -22.80
CA GLU A 602 28.95 -16.38 -23.80
C GLU A 602 27.82 -16.24 -24.84
N PHE A 603 26.71 -15.58 -24.49
CA PHE A 603 25.60 -15.29 -25.40
C PHE A 603 25.97 -14.26 -26.48
N PHE A 604 27.01 -13.44 -26.23
CA PHE A 604 27.40 -12.35 -27.12
C PHE A 604 28.68 -12.75 -27.89
N PRO A 605 28.60 -13.14 -29.18
CA PRO A 605 29.75 -13.66 -29.92
C PRO A 605 30.92 -12.68 -29.98
N THR A 606 30.62 -11.38 -30.03
CA THR A 606 31.62 -10.31 -30.03
C THR A 606 32.43 -10.26 -28.73
N LEU A 607 31.80 -10.46 -27.58
CA LEU A 607 32.47 -10.45 -26.27
C LEU A 607 33.34 -11.69 -26.07
N VAL A 608 33.00 -12.81 -26.71
CA VAL A 608 33.84 -14.02 -26.74
C VAL A 608 35.10 -13.78 -27.58
N LYS A 609 34.96 -13.12 -28.74
CA LYS A 609 36.08 -12.84 -29.65
C LYS A 609 37.01 -11.72 -29.17
N LYS A 610 36.51 -10.75 -28.41
CA LYS A 610 37.25 -9.54 -27.99
C LYS A 610 37.29 -9.37 -26.47
N PRO A 611 38.33 -9.89 -25.78
CA PRO A 611 38.45 -9.84 -24.32
C PRO A 611 38.40 -8.44 -23.70
N ILE A 612 39.02 -7.44 -24.34
CA ILE A 612 38.97 -6.04 -23.89
C ILE A 612 37.54 -5.49 -23.92
N LEU A 613 36.75 -5.81 -24.95
CA LEU A 613 35.38 -5.35 -25.05
C LEU A 613 34.49 -6.02 -23.99
N ARG A 614 34.73 -7.32 -23.72
CA ARG A 614 34.12 -8.01 -22.59
C ARG A 614 34.41 -7.31 -21.28
N TYR A 615 35.67 -6.94 -20.99
CA TYR A 615 36.02 -6.22 -19.77
C TYR A 615 35.32 -4.85 -19.69
N LEU A 616 35.37 -4.06 -20.77
CA LEU A 616 34.78 -2.71 -20.83
C LEU A 616 33.26 -2.74 -20.64
N ILE A 617 32.56 -3.67 -21.29
CA ILE A 617 31.08 -3.75 -21.20
C ILE A 617 30.64 -4.43 -19.90
N SER A 618 31.30 -5.51 -19.46
CA SER A 618 30.96 -6.18 -18.19
C SER A 618 31.27 -5.34 -16.96
N GLY A 619 32.30 -4.47 -17.03
CA GLY A 619 32.57 -3.45 -16.02
C GLY A 619 31.66 -2.22 -16.09
N GLY A 620 30.93 -2.05 -17.21
CA GLY A 620 30.15 -0.85 -17.53
C GLY A 620 31.00 0.40 -17.73
N TYR A 621 32.23 0.23 -18.24
CA TYR A 621 33.07 1.30 -18.78
C TYR A 621 32.62 1.70 -20.19
N ILE A 622 31.96 0.79 -20.91
CA ILE A 622 31.15 1.08 -22.09
C ILE A 622 29.75 0.54 -21.80
N ASP A 623 28.73 1.39 -21.89
CA ASP A 623 27.35 1.05 -21.62
C ASP A 623 26.44 1.47 -22.78
N GLU A 624 25.13 1.27 -22.61
CA GLU A 624 24.11 1.62 -23.59
C GLU A 624 24.08 3.12 -23.94
N MET A 625 24.78 3.98 -23.18
CA MET A 625 24.89 5.42 -23.43
C MET A 625 26.23 5.83 -24.06
N TYR A 626 26.95 4.90 -24.70
CA TYR A 626 28.25 5.17 -25.33
C TYR A 626 28.24 6.35 -26.30
N GLU A 627 27.10 6.65 -26.96
CA GLU A 627 26.94 7.74 -27.92
C GLU A 627 27.30 9.13 -27.35
N ILE A 628 27.11 9.33 -26.05
CA ILE A 628 27.42 10.58 -25.32
C ILE A 628 28.93 10.87 -25.32
N TYR A 629 29.74 9.82 -25.43
CA TYR A 629 31.20 9.90 -25.35
C TYR A 629 31.87 10.03 -26.72
N ILE A 630 31.11 9.87 -27.81
CA ILE A 630 31.61 9.99 -29.19
C ILE A 630 31.06 11.21 -29.93
N SER A 631 30.11 11.95 -29.34
CA SER A 631 29.43 13.09 -29.97
C SER A 631 29.17 14.26 -29.02
N HIS A 632 29.02 15.46 -29.58
CA HIS A 632 28.65 16.66 -28.81
C HIS A 632 27.17 16.64 -28.43
N PHE A 633 26.86 17.00 -27.18
CA PHE A 633 25.49 17.21 -26.76
C PHE A 633 24.96 18.56 -27.23
N TYR A 634 23.94 18.53 -28.08
CA TYR A 634 23.18 19.72 -28.46
C TYR A 634 21.85 19.73 -27.71
N ASN A 635 21.64 20.77 -26.89
CA ASN A 635 20.44 20.98 -26.04
C ASN A 635 19.11 21.15 -26.83
N LYS A 636 19.10 20.88 -28.15
CA LYS A 636 17.94 21.02 -29.04
C LYS A 636 17.02 19.80 -29.02
N SER A 637 17.54 18.58 -29.01
CA SER A 637 16.71 17.36 -28.98
C SER A 637 16.26 17.05 -27.55
N LEU A 638 17.22 16.77 -26.66
CA LEU A 638 16.98 16.49 -25.26
C LEU A 638 17.57 17.61 -24.39
N THR A 639 16.97 17.88 -23.23
CA THR A 639 17.53 18.88 -22.30
C THR A 639 18.57 18.26 -21.39
N ALA A 640 19.51 19.07 -20.88
CA ALA A 640 20.53 18.62 -19.93
C ALA A 640 19.94 17.89 -18.72
N THR A 641 18.79 18.37 -18.21
CA THR A 641 18.07 17.76 -17.09
C THR A 641 17.43 16.42 -17.49
N ASP A 642 16.79 16.36 -18.65
CA ASP A 642 16.14 15.12 -19.13
C ASP A 642 17.20 14.03 -19.41
N LEU A 643 18.39 14.41 -19.90
CA LEU A 643 19.50 13.48 -20.09
C LEU A 643 20.00 12.89 -18.76
N VAL A 644 20.09 13.71 -17.71
CA VAL A 644 20.47 13.23 -16.37
C VAL A 644 19.43 12.26 -15.82
N PHE A 645 18.14 12.54 -16.00
CA PHE A 645 17.08 11.61 -15.62
C PHE A 645 17.20 10.28 -16.36
N LEU A 646 17.37 10.31 -17.69
CA LEU A 646 17.55 9.10 -18.50
C LEU A 646 18.78 8.29 -18.06
N LYS A 647 19.90 8.96 -17.76
CA LYS A 647 21.12 8.31 -17.27
C LYS A 647 20.91 7.62 -15.92
N LYS A 648 20.23 8.30 -14.99
CA LYS A 648 19.89 7.72 -13.69
C LYS A 648 19.00 6.49 -13.83
N LEU A 649 17.96 6.58 -14.66
CA LEU A 649 17.09 5.46 -15.00
C LEU A 649 17.89 4.26 -15.54
N LYS A 650 18.76 4.48 -16.53
CA LYS A 650 19.56 3.40 -17.14
C LYS A 650 20.61 2.81 -16.17
N ASN A 651 21.04 3.57 -15.18
CA ASN A 651 21.93 3.08 -14.12
C ASN A 651 21.20 2.47 -12.92
N LEU A 652 19.86 2.38 -12.95
CA LEU A 652 19.04 1.96 -11.81
C LEU A 652 19.25 2.83 -10.56
N GLU A 653 19.44 4.14 -10.77
CA GLU A 653 19.56 5.14 -9.72
C GLU A 653 18.23 5.89 -9.54
N LYS A 654 17.72 5.93 -8.30
CA LYS A 654 16.47 6.64 -8.00
C LYS A 654 16.60 8.15 -8.16
N SER A 655 15.64 8.73 -8.86
CA SER A 655 15.44 10.18 -8.91
C SER A 655 14.33 10.59 -7.95
N ASN A 656 14.33 11.86 -7.53
CA ASN A 656 13.17 12.42 -6.84
C ASN A 656 11.94 12.35 -7.77
N TYR A 657 10.78 11.93 -7.27
CA TYR A 657 9.56 11.83 -8.07
C TYR A 657 9.13 13.16 -8.71
N ALA A 658 9.50 14.29 -8.09
CA ALA A 658 9.26 15.64 -8.62
C ALA A 658 10.40 16.17 -9.52
N TYR A 659 11.32 15.29 -9.99
CA TYR A 659 12.42 15.68 -10.88
C TYR A 659 11.88 16.39 -12.12
N SER A 660 12.53 17.49 -12.52
CA SER A 660 12.03 18.33 -13.60
C SER A 660 12.29 17.69 -14.96
N ILE A 661 11.21 17.25 -15.61
CA ILE A 661 11.20 16.87 -17.02
C ILE A 661 10.73 18.06 -17.86
N GLN A 662 11.48 18.40 -18.91
CA GLN A 662 11.20 19.51 -19.81
C GLN A 662 10.63 19.03 -21.17
N LYS A 663 11.21 17.97 -21.75
CA LYS A 663 10.81 17.41 -23.05
C LYS A 663 10.37 15.93 -22.91
N PRO A 664 9.16 15.67 -22.37
CA PRO A 664 8.70 14.30 -22.12
C PRO A 664 8.56 13.46 -23.41
N VAL A 665 8.15 14.06 -24.54
CA VAL A 665 8.05 13.35 -25.83
C VAL A 665 9.41 12.79 -26.26
N GLU A 666 10.44 13.65 -26.29
CA GLU A 666 11.80 13.27 -26.70
C GLU A 666 12.44 12.28 -25.73
N LEU A 667 12.11 12.38 -24.44
CA LEU A 667 12.55 11.42 -23.43
C LEU A 667 11.91 10.05 -23.67
N LEU A 668 10.60 10.00 -23.94
CA LEU A 668 9.85 8.76 -24.20
C LEU A 668 10.38 8.00 -25.42
N HIS A 669 10.77 8.68 -26.50
CA HIS A 669 11.37 8.03 -27.68
C HIS A 669 12.71 7.32 -27.39
N ARG A 670 13.33 7.60 -26.24
CA ARG A 670 14.62 7.02 -25.80
C ARG A 670 14.45 6.07 -24.61
N MET A 671 13.24 5.96 -24.08
CA MET A 671 12.88 4.97 -23.05
C MET A 671 12.29 3.75 -23.74
N ALA A 672 12.62 2.57 -23.23
CA ALA A 672 11.97 1.33 -23.63
C ALA A 672 10.66 1.19 -22.86
N ASP A 673 9.68 0.47 -23.41
CA ASP A 673 8.39 0.26 -22.75
C ASP A 673 8.56 -0.46 -21.41
N GLU A 674 9.57 -1.32 -21.29
CA GLU A 674 9.93 -2.06 -20.09
C GLU A 674 10.51 -1.16 -18.99
N ASP A 675 11.07 0.01 -19.33
CA ASP A 675 11.58 0.96 -18.33
C ASP A 675 10.45 1.41 -17.37
N PHE A 676 9.20 1.40 -17.83
CA PHE A 676 8.02 1.77 -17.02
C PHE A 676 7.61 0.72 -15.98
N LEU A 677 8.29 -0.43 -15.96
CA LEU A 677 8.20 -1.40 -14.87
C LEU A 677 9.22 -1.12 -13.77
N LEU A 678 10.13 -0.15 -13.92
CA LEU A 678 11.12 0.22 -12.91
C LEU A 678 10.63 1.32 -11.97
N GLU A 679 11.03 1.23 -10.70
CA GLU A 679 10.78 2.29 -9.71
C GLU A 679 11.50 3.59 -10.08
N GLU A 680 12.62 3.50 -10.79
CA GLU A 680 13.43 4.64 -11.23
C GLU A 680 12.74 5.47 -12.33
N ALA A 681 11.77 4.89 -13.04
CA ALA A 681 10.96 5.62 -14.02
C ALA A 681 9.83 6.43 -13.38
N LEU A 682 9.54 6.24 -12.09
CA LEU A 682 8.48 6.94 -11.38
C LEU A 682 8.77 8.44 -11.31
N ASN A 683 8.00 9.22 -12.07
CA ASN A 683 8.07 10.68 -12.08
C ASN A 683 6.66 11.28 -12.26
N PHE A 684 6.32 12.30 -11.46
CA PHE A 684 4.98 12.89 -11.46
C PHE A 684 4.62 13.55 -12.80
N LYS A 685 5.54 14.30 -13.42
CA LYS A 685 5.30 14.93 -14.74
C LYS A 685 5.18 13.89 -15.84
N LEU A 686 5.98 12.81 -15.77
CA LEU A 686 5.93 11.74 -16.76
C LEU A 686 4.59 11.00 -16.70
N LEU A 687 4.12 10.64 -15.49
CA LEU A 687 2.80 10.02 -15.32
C LEU A 687 1.66 10.94 -15.79
N ASP A 688 1.70 12.24 -15.45
CA ASP A 688 0.73 13.21 -15.96
C ASP A 688 0.70 13.24 -17.49
N PHE A 689 1.87 13.24 -18.13
CA PHE A 689 1.99 13.20 -19.58
C PHE A 689 1.43 11.90 -20.18
N LEU A 690 1.70 10.75 -19.56
CA LEU A 690 1.17 9.45 -20.00
C LEU A 690 -0.36 9.38 -19.89
N ILE A 691 -0.95 9.88 -18.80
CA ILE A 691 -2.42 9.90 -18.63
C ILE A 691 -3.06 10.75 -19.73
N GLN A 692 -2.47 11.90 -20.06
CA GLN A 692 -2.98 12.79 -21.11
C GLN A 692 -2.86 12.21 -22.52
N ASN A 693 -1.86 11.35 -22.76
CA ASN A 693 -1.56 10.77 -24.06
C ASN A 693 -1.70 9.23 -24.10
N LYS A 694 -2.65 8.69 -23.30
CA LYS A 694 -2.83 7.25 -23.08
C LYS A 694 -3.05 6.42 -24.35
N ALA A 695 -3.61 7.01 -25.41
CA ALA A 695 -3.84 6.32 -26.68
C ALA A 695 -2.52 6.09 -27.45
N THR A 696 -1.60 7.06 -27.41
CA THR A 696 -0.30 6.99 -28.10
C THR A 696 0.69 6.13 -27.33
N TYR A 697 0.72 6.24 -26.00
CA TYR A 697 1.70 5.57 -25.14
C TYR A 697 1.04 4.50 -24.26
N SER A 698 0.21 3.64 -24.85
CA SER A 698 -0.63 2.69 -24.11
C SER A 698 0.18 1.64 -23.33
N ILE A 699 1.31 1.18 -23.88
CA ILE A 699 2.18 0.19 -23.21
C ILE A 699 2.90 0.82 -22.00
N PRO A 700 3.65 1.94 -22.13
CA PRO A 700 4.19 2.66 -20.97
C PRO A 700 3.15 2.99 -19.90
N TYR A 701 1.98 3.44 -20.34
CA TYR A 701 0.85 3.74 -19.47
C TYR A 701 0.39 2.49 -18.69
N ASN A 702 0.21 1.34 -19.33
CA ASN A 702 -0.19 0.14 -18.60
C ASN A 702 0.89 -0.37 -17.65
N ASN A 703 2.16 -0.31 -18.07
CA ASN A 703 3.30 -0.79 -17.28
C ASN A 703 3.47 -0.01 -15.97
N ILE A 704 3.34 1.32 -16.00
CA ILE A 704 3.47 2.11 -14.76
C ILE A 704 2.34 1.84 -13.76
N PHE A 705 1.12 1.56 -14.22
CA PHE A 705 0.03 1.19 -13.31
C PHE A 705 0.17 -0.26 -12.80
N LYS A 706 0.76 -1.17 -13.60
CA LYS A 706 1.12 -2.51 -13.13
C LYS A 706 2.17 -2.45 -12.02
N LEU A 707 3.14 -1.54 -12.16
CA LEU A 707 4.14 -1.28 -11.13
C LEU A 707 3.52 -0.70 -9.85
N LEU A 708 2.55 0.21 -9.96
CA LEU A 708 1.92 0.86 -8.81
C LEU A 708 0.83 0.01 -8.13
N ALA A 709 0.45 -1.13 -8.70
CA ALA A 709 -0.64 -1.98 -8.22
C ALA A 709 -0.19 -2.98 -7.13
N ASP A 710 0.48 -2.48 -6.08
CA ASP A 710 0.93 -3.28 -4.95
C ASP A 710 0.93 -2.49 -3.61
N ASP A 711 1.20 -3.20 -2.51
CA ASP A 711 1.33 -2.64 -1.16
C ASP A 711 2.77 -2.18 -0.84
N SER A 712 3.63 -2.02 -1.85
CA SER A 712 5.03 -1.64 -1.61
C SER A 712 5.12 -0.22 -1.06
N THR A 713 6.10 0.03 -0.18
CA THR A 713 6.33 1.36 0.38
C THR A 713 6.55 2.42 -0.69
N THR A 714 7.26 2.05 -1.77
CA THR A 714 7.52 2.90 -2.94
C THR A 714 6.22 3.29 -3.66
N SER A 715 5.35 2.33 -4.00
CA SER A 715 4.07 2.61 -4.66
C SER A 715 3.18 3.52 -3.81
N LEU A 716 3.10 3.25 -2.51
CA LEU A 716 2.29 4.05 -1.59
C LEU A 716 2.82 5.48 -1.43
N GLU A 717 4.13 5.66 -1.32
CA GLU A 717 4.74 7.00 -1.23
C GLU A 717 4.59 7.77 -2.54
N PHE A 718 4.79 7.10 -3.67
CA PHE A 718 4.61 7.71 -4.99
C PHE A 718 3.16 8.16 -5.21
N THR A 719 2.18 7.27 -5.00
CA THR A 719 0.76 7.58 -5.20
C THR A 719 0.30 8.70 -4.26
N ARG A 720 0.69 8.67 -2.98
CA ARG A 720 0.40 9.74 -2.02
C ARG A 720 1.00 11.07 -2.47
N GLY A 721 2.26 11.10 -2.89
CA GLY A 721 2.94 12.32 -3.35
C GLY A 721 2.33 12.86 -4.65
N TYR A 722 1.97 11.96 -5.57
CA TYR A 722 1.38 12.30 -6.86
C TYR A 722 0.00 12.93 -6.70
N LEU A 723 -0.87 12.38 -5.85
CA LEU A 723 -2.21 12.91 -5.57
C LEU A 723 -2.20 14.34 -5.02
N SER A 724 -1.11 14.76 -4.37
CA SER A 724 -0.98 16.13 -3.84
C SER A 724 -0.60 17.17 -4.90
N ILE A 725 -0.13 16.76 -6.08
CA ILE A 725 0.47 17.65 -7.08
C ILE A 725 -0.23 17.56 -8.44
N THR A 726 -0.76 16.38 -8.79
CA THR A 726 -1.33 16.12 -10.11
C THR A 726 -2.58 16.94 -10.40
N LYS A 727 -2.76 17.30 -11.68
CA LYS A 727 -4.01 17.86 -12.21
C LYS A 727 -4.91 16.80 -12.85
N ASN A 728 -4.41 15.60 -13.11
CA ASN A 728 -5.11 14.52 -13.82
C ASN A 728 -5.64 13.44 -12.86
N ILE A 729 -6.18 13.85 -11.71
CA ILE A 729 -6.64 12.94 -10.64
C ILE A 729 -7.63 11.91 -11.18
N THR A 730 -8.60 12.33 -12.00
CA THR A 730 -9.62 11.44 -12.58
C THR A 730 -9.00 10.27 -13.36
N GLY A 731 -8.13 10.56 -14.32
CA GLY A 731 -7.52 9.52 -15.17
C GLY A 731 -6.58 8.59 -14.41
N PHE A 732 -5.99 9.08 -13.31
CA PHE A 732 -5.23 8.25 -12.39
C PHE A 732 -6.15 7.30 -11.61
N ILE A 733 -7.17 7.83 -10.91
CA ILE A 733 -8.08 7.06 -10.05
C ILE A 733 -8.82 5.98 -10.84
N GLU A 734 -9.36 6.29 -12.02
CA GLU A 734 -10.02 5.30 -12.89
C GLU A 734 -9.11 4.10 -13.20
N LYS A 735 -7.82 4.36 -13.49
CA LYS A 735 -6.89 3.31 -13.87
C LYS A 735 -6.32 2.55 -12.68
N ILE A 736 -5.91 3.23 -11.60
CA ILE A 736 -5.33 2.54 -10.44
C ILE A 736 -6.36 1.66 -9.74
N THR A 737 -7.63 2.08 -9.68
CA THR A 737 -8.70 1.25 -9.08
C THR A 737 -9.05 0.02 -9.93
N THR A 738 -8.82 0.08 -11.24
CA THR A 738 -8.96 -1.10 -12.10
C THR A 738 -7.73 -2.01 -12.01
N ALA A 739 -6.53 -1.43 -11.99
CA ALA A 739 -5.27 -2.17 -11.93
C ALA A 739 -5.01 -2.80 -10.55
N TYR A 740 -5.50 -2.17 -9.48
CA TYR A 740 -5.28 -2.61 -8.11
C TYR A 740 -6.60 -2.77 -7.33
N PRO A 741 -7.22 -3.97 -7.31
CA PRO A 741 -8.53 -4.19 -6.70
C PRO A 741 -8.66 -3.87 -5.21
N LYS A 742 -7.55 -3.88 -4.45
CA LYS A 742 -7.53 -3.55 -3.00
C LYS A 742 -7.11 -2.11 -2.72
N PHE A 743 -6.95 -1.28 -3.74
CA PHE A 743 -6.44 0.08 -3.59
C PHE A 743 -7.17 0.90 -2.52
N TRP A 744 -8.51 0.92 -2.51
CA TRP A 744 -9.27 1.65 -1.49
C TRP A 744 -9.05 1.10 -0.08
N TRP A 745 -9.03 -0.23 0.07
CA TRP A 745 -8.74 -0.87 1.35
C TRP A 745 -7.34 -0.49 1.87
N THR A 746 -6.33 -0.42 0.99
CA THR A 746 -4.96 0.00 1.33
C THR A 746 -4.92 1.49 1.71
N VAL A 747 -5.63 2.34 0.98
CA VAL A 747 -5.76 3.78 1.28
C VAL A 747 -6.39 4.02 2.66
N ARG A 748 -7.39 3.21 3.02
CA ARG A 748 -8.12 3.30 4.29
C ARG A 748 -7.34 2.70 5.47
N SER A 749 -6.71 1.54 5.27
CA SER A 749 -6.06 0.77 6.34
C SER A 749 -4.70 1.34 6.76
N LEU A 750 -3.99 1.99 5.84
CA LEU A 750 -2.65 2.52 6.11
C LEU A 750 -2.71 3.98 6.56
N THR A 751 -2.06 4.28 7.68
CA THR A 751 -1.91 5.64 8.24
C THR A 751 -1.14 6.62 7.35
N LYS A 752 -0.71 6.18 6.16
CA LYS A 752 0.02 7.01 5.20
C LYS A 752 -0.87 8.02 4.47
N TYR A 753 -2.18 7.78 4.29
CA TYR A 753 -3.07 8.73 3.60
C TYR A 753 -3.83 9.61 4.59
N GLY A 754 -3.85 10.92 4.34
CA GLY A 754 -4.61 11.88 5.15
C GLY A 754 -6.10 11.89 4.81
N VAL A 755 -6.93 12.39 5.73
CA VAL A 755 -8.41 12.47 5.57
C VAL A 755 -8.81 13.19 4.29
N ASP A 756 -8.16 14.31 3.96
CA ASP A 756 -8.46 15.08 2.73
C ASP A 756 -8.16 14.27 1.46
N GLN A 757 -7.10 13.46 1.47
CA GLN A 757 -6.75 12.61 0.33
C GLN A 757 -7.74 11.45 0.19
N GLN A 758 -8.15 10.83 1.30
CA GLN A 758 -9.18 9.79 1.29
C GLN A 758 -10.50 10.34 0.72
N LEU A 759 -10.90 11.54 1.14
CA LEU A 759 -12.08 12.23 0.63
C LEU A 759 -11.97 12.52 -0.87
N LEU A 760 -10.82 13.01 -1.33
CA LEU A 760 -10.55 13.27 -2.76
C LEU A 760 -10.64 11.97 -3.59
N ILE A 761 -10.01 10.89 -3.13
CA ILE A 761 -10.04 9.59 -3.80
C ILE A 761 -11.48 9.08 -3.88
N MET A 762 -12.19 9.00 -2.75
CA MET A 762 -13.57 8.50 -2.69
C MET A 762 -14.53 9.30 -3.56
N THR A 763 -14.45 10.63 -3.50
CA THR A 763 -15.32 11.49 -4.31
C THR A 763 -15.02 11.35 -5.80
N THR A 764 -13.76 11.18 -6.19
CA THR A 764 -13.35 10.91 -7.58
C THR A 764 -13.84 9.53 -8.03
N MET A 765 -13.71 8.51 -7.20
CA MET A 765 -14.18 7.14 -7.49
C MET A 765 -15.67 7.14 -7.81
N ILE A 766 -16.52 7.73 -6.95
CA ILE A 766 -17.97 7.78 -7.17
C ILE A 766 -18.33 8.60 -8.43
N LYS A 767 -17.60 9.69 -8.71
CA LYS A 767 -17.85 10.55 -9.88
C LYS A 767 -17.50 9.88 -11.21
N HIS A 768 -16.55 8.95 -11.23
CA HIS A 768 -15.89 8.53 -12.47
C HIS A 768 -15.84 7.01 -12.69
N CYS A 769 -15.63 6.21 -11.65
CA CYS A 769 -15.54 4.75 -11.78
C CYS A 769 -16.92 4.10 -12.02
N ASP A 770 -16.95 3.02 -12.79
CA ASP A 770 -18.16 2.21 -12.97
C ASP A 770 -18.51 1.41 -11.70
N MET A 771 -19.73 0.87 -11.66
CA MET A 771 -20.21 0.14 -10.48
C MET A 771 -19.47 -1.17 -10.22
N ASN A 772 -18.99 -1.87 -11.26
CA ASN A 772 -18.25 -3.11 -11.07
C ASN A 772 -16.91 -2.83 -10.39
N THR A 773 -16.23 -1.76 -10.81
CA THR A 773 -15.00 -1.27 -10.17
C THR A 773 -15.25 -0.85 -8.72
N ILE A 774 -16.33 -0.12 -8.44
CA ILE A 774 -16.70 0.25 -7.06
C ILE A 774 -16.97 -1.00 -6.20
N HIS A 775 -17.67 -2.01 -6.73
CA HIS A 775 -17.90 -3.26 -6.01
C HIS A 775 -16.61 -4.02 -5.75
N ALA A 776 -15.71 -4.12 -6.73
CA ALA A 776 -14.40 -4.77 -6.56
C ALA A 776 -13.56 -4.08 -5.48
N GLN A 777 -13.61 -2.74 -5.41
CA GLN A 777 -12.92 -1.94 -4.41
C GLN A 777 -13.55 -2.01 -3.01
N ASN A 778 -14.82 -2.38 -2.89
CA ASN A 778 -15.54 -2.53 -1.61
C ASN A 778 -15.18 -3.85 -0.89
N THR A 779 -13.89 -4.18 -0.85
CA THR A 779 -13.36 -5.32 -0.06
C THR A 779 -13.67 -5.09 1.42
N ASP A 780 -14.18 -6.12 2.10
CA ASP A 780 -14.63 -6.08 3.51
C ASP A 780 -15.57 -4.91 3.84
N GLU A 781 -16.46 -4.55 2.90
CA GLU A 781 -17.40 -3.44 3.06
C GLU A 781 -16.74 -2.07 3.37
N SER A 782 -15.46 -1.92 3.04
CA SER A 782 -14.65 -0.74 3.40
C SER A 782 -15.14 0.59 2.80
N ILE A 783 -15.78 0.58 1.63
CA ILE A 783 -16.43 1.78 1.05
C ILE A 783 -17.73 2.07 1.80
N LYS A 784 -18.54 1.03 2.04
CA LYS A 784 -19.80 1.16 2.78
C LYS A 784 -19.55 1.79 4.15
N HIS A 785 -18.64 1.22 4.95
CA HIS A 785 -18.31 1.76 6.27
C HIS A 785 -17.81 3.22 6.23
N TYR A 786 -17.03 3.59 5.20
CA TYR A 786 -16.54 4.96 5.04
C TYR A 786 -17.68 5.95 4.86
N LEU A 787 -18.59 5.61 3.95
CA LEU A 787 -19.75 6.44 3.65
C LEU A 787 -20.75 6.47 4.80
N GLN A 788 -20.83 5.41 5.63
CA GLN A 788 -21.75 5.35 6.76
C GLN A 788 -21.36 6.31 7.90
N GLY A 789 -20.09 6.34 8.31
CA GLY A 789 -19.72 6.98 9.59
C GLY A 789 -18.43 7.81 9.59
N ASP A 790 -17.49 7.58 8.67
CA ASP A 790 -16.16 8.22 8.77
C ASP A 790 -16.15 9.67 8.28
N THR A 791 -17.11 10.03 7.42
CA THR A 791 -17.23 11.38 6.86
C THR A 791 -18.61 11.98 7.09
N THR A 792 -18.67 13.01 7.93
CA THR A 792 -19.87 13.81 8.14
C THR A 792 -20.24 14.57 6.87
N ASP A 793 -21.52 14.57 6.51
CA ASP A 793 -22.07 15.34 5.38
C ASP A 793 -21.39 15.08 4.03
N PHE A 794 -20.93 13.84 3.80
CA PHE A 794 -20.24 13.41 2.56
C PHE A 794 -20.94 13.87 1.26
N ILE A 795 -22.27 13.92 1.27
CA ILE A 795 -23.08 14.35 0.13
C ILE A 795 -22.85 15.81 -0.30
N LEU A 796 -22.29 16.65 0.56
CA LEU A 796 -21.95 18.05 0.23
C LEU A 796 -20.79 18.15 -0.77
N GLN A 797 -19.98 17.09 -0.92
CA GLN A 797 -18.90 17.02 -1.91
C GLN A 797 -19.39 16.87 -3.36
N PHE A 798 -20.71 16.78 -3.56
CA PHE A 798 -21.39 16.59 -4.84
C PHE A 798 -22.44 17.68 -5.10
N PRO A 799 -22.01 18.96 -5.26
CA PRO A 799 -22.95 20.06 -5.52
C PRO A 799 -23.56 19.99 -6.92
N ASN A 800 -22.92 19.29 -7.86
CA ASN A 800 -23.36 19.20 -9.25
C ASN A 800 -24.43 18.13 -9.45
N LYS A 801 -25.58 18.50 -10.02
CA LYS A 801 -26.72 17.60 -10.27
C LYS A 801 -26.37 16.38 -11.12
N LYS A 802 -25.39 16.49 -12.03
CA LYS A 802 -24.97 15.38 -12.90
C LYS A 802 -24.41 14.18 -12.11
N ASP A 803 -23.85 14.44 -10.92
CA ASP A 803 -23.22 13.41 -10.10
C ASP A 803 -24.24 12.72 -9.17
N HIS A 804 -25.42 13.33 -8.96
CA HIS A 804 -26.40 12.87 -7.97
C HIS A 804 -26.91 11.46 -8.24
N HIS A 805 -27.12 11.12 -9.51
CA HIS A 805 -27.52 9.77 -9.89
C HIS A 805 -26.44 8.73 -9.50
N ARG A 806 -25.14 9.04 -9.74
CA ARG A 806 -24.04 8.12 -9.40
C ARG A 806 -23.91 7.93 -7.89
N VAL A 807 -24.06 9.00 -7.11
CA VAL A 807 -24.05 8.93 -5.63
C VAL A 807 -25.18 8.05 -5.14
N MET A 808 -26.43 8.31 -5.55
CA MET A 808 -27.57 7.50 -5.11
C MET A 808 -27.49 6.07 -5.62
N ASN A 809 -26.95 5.83 -6.82
CA ASN A 809 -26.71 4.48 -7.32
C ASN A 809 -25.70 3.74 -6.44
N THR A 810 -24.61 4.40 -6.02
CA THR A 810 -23.61 3.82 -5.12
C THR A 810 -24.22 3.50 -3.75
N VAL A 811 -24.97 4.45 -3.17
CA VAL A 811 -25.65 4.27 -1.88
C VAL A 811 -26.62 3.07 -1.91
N ARG A 812 -27.40 2.93 -2.98
CA ARG A 812 -28.33 1.78 -3.16
C ARG A 812 -27.60 0.46 -3.29
N ASN A 813 -26.63 0.36 -4.23
CA ASN A 813 -25.96 -0.91 -4.53
C ASN A 813 -25.09 -1.40 -3.37
N LEU A 814 -24.51 -0.49 -2.60
CA LEU A 814 -23.72 -0.82 -1.40
C LEU A 814 -24.57 -0.87 -0.12
N ASN A 815 -25.87 -0.59 -0.20
CA ASN A 815 -26.81 -0.54 0.91
C ASN A 815 -26.34 0.35 2.09
N VAL A 816 -25.85 1.55 1.76
CA VAL A 816 -25.28 2.50 2.73
C VAL A 816 -26.38 3.19 3.51
N HIS A 817 -26.37 3.02 4.83
CA HIS A 817 -27.22 3.76 5.77
C HIS A 817 -26.37 4.72 6.58
N PHE A 818 -26.57 6.02 6.38
CA PHE A 818 -25.76 7.05 7.02
C PHE A 818 -26.01 7.12 8.55
N GLN A 819 -24.93 7.22 9.31
CA GLN A 819 -24.93 7.28 10.78
C GLN A 819 -24.82 8.71 11.31
N HIS A 820 -24.09 9.57 10.61
CA HIS A 820 -23.83 10.95 11.04
C HIS A 820 -24.01 11.95 9.90
N MET A 821 -24.92 12.90 10.10
CA MET A 821 -25.09 14.07 9.25
C MET A 821 -25.48 15.28 10.09
N THR A 822 -25.31 16.48 9.54
CA THR A 822 -25.70 17.75 10.16
C THR A 822 -26.72 18.48 9.31
N SER A 823 -27.28 19.56 9.86
CA SER A 823 -28.19 20.43 9.12
C SER A 823 -27.55 21.15 7.93
N ALA A 824 -26.21 21.14 7.80
CA ALA A 824 -25.55 21.66 6.60
C ALA A 824 -25.92 20.86 5.34
N ALA A 825 -26.15 19.55 5.49
CA ALA A 825 -26.54 18.63 4.43
C ALA A 825 -27.88 18.97 3.77
N PHE A 826 -28.75 19.74 4.45
CA PHE A 826 -30.06 20.16 3.91
C PHE A 826 -29.95 20.98 2.63
N SER A 827 -28.80 21.62 2.40
CA SER A 827 -28.53 22.37 1.17
C SER A 827 -28.35 21.46 -0.06
N SER A 828 -28.09 20.16 0.12
CA SER A 828 -27.89 19.20 -0.96
C SER A 828 -29.21 18.54 -1.39
N PRO A 829 -29.56 18.54 -2.68
CA PRO A 829 -30.70 17.78 -3.20
C PRO A 829 -30.64 16.27 -2.91
N LEU A 830 -29.43 15.73 -2.70
CA LEU A 830 -29.23 14.34 -2.31
C LEU A 830 -29.83 14.01 -0.94
N PHE A 831 -29.87 14.97 -0.01
CA PHE A 831 -30.45 14.76 1.32
C PHE A 831 -31.92 14.36 1.23
N LYS A 832 -32.68 15.04 0.36
CA LYS A 832 -34.08 14.70 0.09
C LYS A 832 -34.22 13.26 -0.43
N SER A 833 -33.35 12.85 -1.34
CA SER A 833 -33.34 11.47 -1.87
C SER A 833 -33.04 10.43 -0.81
N ILE A 834 -32.10 10.73 0.11
CA ILE A 834 -31.75 9.86 1.25
C ILE A 834 -32.92 9.75 2.23
N TYR A 835 -33.58 10.85 2.53
CA TYR A 835 -34.77 10.88 3.38
C TYR A 835 -35.93 10.07 2.79
N GLU A 836 -36.26 10.31 1.52
CA GLU A 836 -37.37 9.61 0.83
C GLU A 836 -37.11 8.11 0.65
N GLN A 837 -35.86 7.73 0.37
CA GLN A 837 -35.46 6.32 0.18
C GLN A 837 -34.96 5.63 1.46
N LYS A 838 -35.04 6.31 2.62
CA LYS A 838 -34.77 5.74 3.95
C LYS A 838 -33.32 5.23 4.16
N PHE A 839 -32.33 5.85 3.51
CA PHE A 839 -30.90 5.48 3.63
C PHE A 839 -30.21 6.10 4.85
N PHE A 840 -30.83 6.06 6.02
CA PHE A 840 -30.28 6.56 7.27
C PHE A 840 -30.49 5.54 8.38
N THR A 841 -29.67 5.62 9.43
CA THR A 841 -29.77 4.69 10.56
C THR A 841 -30.77 5.17 11.61
N VAL A 842 -31.23 4.22 12.41
CA VAL A 842 -32.08 4.48 13.58
C VAL A 842 -31.19 4.86 14.76
N SER A 843 -30.97 6.15 14.94
CA SER A 843 -30.32 6.76 16.10
C SER A 843 -31.04 8.05 16.48
N TYR A 844 -30.92 8.49 17.74
CA TYR A 844 -31.57 9.71 18.19
C TYR A 844 -31.17 10.91 17.33
N ASP A 845 -29.88 11.09 17.06
CA ASP A 845 -29.36 12.21 16.27
C ASP A 845 -29.90 12.20 14.83
N MET A 846 -29.90 11.03 14.18
CA MET A 846 -30.41 10.93 12.80
C MET A 846 -31.92 11.13 12.74
N ILE A 847 -32.71 10.56 13.65
CA ILE A 847 -34.17 10.77 13.68
C ILE A 847 -34.48 12.24 13.95
N LYS A 848 -33.79 12.87 14.90
CA LYS A 848 -33.93 14.30 15.19
C LYS A 848 -33.58 15.16 13.98
N LEU A 849 -32.51 14.82 13.26
CA LEU A 849 -32.13 15.52 12.03
C LEU A 849 -33.18 15.36 10.92
N MET A 850 -33.67 14.14 10.68
CA MET A 850 -34.69 13.84 9.67
C MET A 850 -36.02 14.52 9.99
N PHE A 851 -36.41 14.53 11.28
CA PHE A 851 -37.58 15.26 11.74
C PHE A 851 -37.42 16.77 11.52
N ARG A 852 -36.26 17.35 11.89
CA ARG A 852 -35.94 18.77 11.64
C ARG A 852 -35.99 19.13 10.15
N PHE A 853 -35.55 18.23 9.26
CA PHE A 853 -35.67 18.43 7.82
C PHE A 853 -37.14 18.46 7.37
N CYS A 854 -37.96 17.54 7.89
CA CYS A 854 -39.38 17.45 7.58
C CYS A 854 -40.18 18.69 8.03
N VAL A 855 -39.98 19.16 9.26
CA VAL A 855 -40.78 20.27 9.86
C VAL A 855 -40.16 21.66 9.66
N GLY A 856 -38.92 21.74 9.19
CA GLY A 856 -38.18 22.99 9.02
C GLY A 856 -37.78 23.63 10.36
N LYS A 857 -37.65 24.97 10.38
CA LYS A 857 -37.25 25.74 11.59
C LYS A 857 -38.43 25.99 12.55
N ASN A 858 -39.23 24.97 12.85
CA ASN A 858 -40.35 25.10 13.79
C ASN A 858 -39.91 24.71 15.22
N PRO A 859 -39.69 25.69 16.14
CA PRO A 859 -39.21 25.38 17.49
C PRO A 859 -40.23 24.61 18.33
N ILE A 860 -41.52 24.87 18.14
CA ILE A 860 -42.60 24.20 18.86
C ILE A 860 -42.62 22.71 18.49
N ALA A 861 -42.47 22.38 17.20
CA ALA A 861 -42.40 21.00 16.74
C ALA A 861 -41.23 20.23 17.39
N MET A 862 -40.09 20.89 17.60
CA MET A 862 -38.93 20.28 18.25
C MET A 862 -39.16 20.04 19.74
N GLU A 863 -39.81 20.96 20.44
CA GLU A 863 -40.18 20.78 21.84
C GLU A 863 -41.22 19.65 22.02
N GLU A 864 -42.21 19.57 21.15
CA GLU A 864 -43.18 18.46 21.12
C GLU A 864 -42.48 17.11 20.85
N PHE A 865 -41.50 17.09 19.95
CA PHE A 865 -40.74 15.88 19.59
C PHE A 865 -39.91 15.32 20.76
N GLU A 866 -39.38 16.16 21.66
CA GLU A 866 -38.67 15.67 22.84
C GLU A 866 -39.62 15.06 23.89
N ASN A 867 -40.89 15.50 23.91
CA ASN A 867 -41.89 15.07 24.90
C ASN A 867 -42.74 13.87 24.45
N ALA A 868 -43.05 13.78 23.16
CA ALA A 868 -43.87 12.75 22.54
C ALA A 868 -43.34 12.47 21.13
N ASN A 869 -42.27 11.69 21.03
CA ASN A 869 -41.43 11.58 19.85
C ASN A 869 -42.17 11.09 18.61
N LEU A 870 -42.64 9.85 18.63
CA LEU A 870 -43.27 9.19 17.48
C LEU A 870 -44.68 9.75 17.20
N THR A 871 -45.39 10.18 18.24
CA THR A 871 -46.64 10.94 18.12
C THR A 871 -46.44 12.24 17.36
N THR A 872 -45.37 12.97 17.66
CA THR A 872 -45.07 14.23 16.98
C THR A 872 -44.63 13.99 15.53
N ILE A 873 -43.80 12.97 15.27
CA ILE A 873 -43.44 12.57 13.90
C ILE A 873 -44.69 12.27 13.05
N LYS A 874 -45.66 11.55 13.62
CA LYS A 874 -46.94 11.26 12.96
C LYS A 874 -47.81 12.51 12.77
N LYS A 875 -47.91 13.36 13.79
CA LYS A 875 -48.69 14.62 13.77
C LYS A 875 -48.26 15.54 12.62
N TYR A 876 -46.96 15.66 12.37
CA TYR A 876 -46.41 16.51 11.31
C TYR A 876 -46.33 15.83 9.93
N ASN A 877 -46.92 14.64 9.76
CA ASN A 877 -46.96 13.90 8.49
C ASN A 877 -45.57 13.59 7.90
N CYS A 878 -44.58 13.31 8.73
CA CYS A 878 -43.23 12.90 8.29
C CYS A 878 -43.21 11.42 7.86
N GLN A 879 -43.94 11.09 6.80
CA GLN A 879 -44.22 9.71 6.36
C GLN A 879 -42.96 8.86 6.13
N PRO A 880 -41.94 9.28 5.35
CA PRO A 880 -40.74 8.46 5.15
C PRO A 880 -40.01 8.11 6.46
N LEU A 881 -39.96 9.05 7.41
CA LEU A 881 -39.37 8.83 8.72
C LEU A 881 -40.22 7.87 9.57
N PHE A 882 -41.53 8.08 9.60
CA PHE A 882 -42.45 7.23 10.36
C PHE A 882 -42.40 5.78 9.87
N GLU A 883 -42.49 5.56 8.55
CA GLU A 883 -42.42 4.22 7.96
C GLU A 883 -41.06 3.54 8.20
N HIS A 884 -39.96 4.30 8.21
CA HIS A 884 -38.64 3.76 8.52
C HIS A 884 -38.53 3.33 9.99
N ILE A 885 -39.04 4.15 10.91
CA ILE A 885 -39.10 3.80 12.34
C ILE A 885 -40.00 2.60 12.56
N GLU A 886 -41.17 2.55 11.93
CA GLU A 886 -42.12 1.46 12.06
C GLU A 886 -41.53 0.12 11.57
N TYR A 887 -40.76 0.14 10.48
CA TYR A 887 -40.05 -1.05 9.98
C TYR A 887 -38.95 -1.53 10.95
N HIS A 888 -38.28 -0.61 11.65
CA HIS A 888 -37.19 -0.89 12.60
C HIS A 888 -37.59 -0.63 14.07
N LEU A 889 -38.85 -0.92 14.43
CA LEU A 889 -39.46 -0.45 15.68
C LEU A 889 -38.73 -0.92 16.94
N ASP A 890 -38.29 -2.18 16.99
CA ASP A 890 -37.54 -2.71 18.14
C ASP A 890 -36.23 -1.93 18.37
N LEU A 891 -35.50 -1.62 17.28
CA LEU A 891 -34.25 -0.87 17.34
C LEU A 891 -34.50 0.59 17.77
N TYR A 892 -35.56 1.21 17.25
CA TYR A 892 -35.99 2.55 17.64
C TYR A 892 -36.33 2.64 19.13
N VAL A 893 -37.10 1.68 19.64
CA VAL A 893 -37.50 1.69 21.05
C VAL A 893 -36.28 1.57 21.95
N SER A 894 -35.35 0.65 21.64
CA SER A 894 -34.14 0.45 22.44
C SER A 894 -33.13 1.59 22.35
N LEU A 895 -32.87 2.15 21.16
CA LEU A 895 -31.79 3.14 20.97
C LEU A 895 -32.25 4.60 21.07
N VAL A 896 -33.56 4.86 21.01
CA VAL A 896 -34.09 6.22 20.92
C VAL A 896 -35.21 6.45 21.92
N SER A 897 -36.34 5.74 21.81
CA SER A 897 -37.53 6.05 22.61
C SER A 897 -37.30 5.94 24.11
N LEU A 898 -36.62 4.87 24.57
CA LEU A 898 -36.38 4.61 25.99
C LEU A 898 -35.21 5.45 26.55
N GLU A 899 -34.20 5.74 25.72
CA GLU A 899 -33.06 6.58 26.08
C GLU A 899 -33.45 8.07 26.24
N MET A 900 -34.52 8.50 25.58
CA MET A 900 -35.05 9.86 25.73
C MET A 900 -35.79 10.03 27.06
N GLU A 901 -35.14 10.68 28.04
CA GLU A 901 -35.71 10.93 29.37
C GLU A 901 -37.06 11.67 29.36
N ASN A 902 -37.26 12.56 28.38
CA ASN A 902 -38.46 13.38 28.27
C ASN A 902 -39.58 12.74 27.44
N ASN A 903 -39.31 11.67 26.69
CA ASN A 903 -40.29 11.03 25.81
C ASN A 903 -41.31 10.19 26.60
N LYS A 904 -42.19 10.88 27.33
CA LYS A 904 -43.11 10.27 28.30
C LYS A 904 -44.57 10.47 27.94
N ASN A 905 -44.89 11.21 26.88
CA ASN A 905 -46.25 11.63 26.57
C ASN A 905 -46.72 11.11 25.20
N GLU A 906 -46.26 9.94 24.77
CA GLU A 906 -46.75 9.33 23.53
C GLU A 906 -48.27 9.11 23.60
N SER A 907 -48.96 9.35 22.48
CA SER A 907 -50.41 9.19 22.37
C SER A 907 -50.84 7.74 22.54
N VAL A 908 -52.10 7.54 22.94
CA VAL A 908 -52.71 6.21 23.11
C VAL A 908 -52.56 5.34 21.86
N GLU A 909 -52.73 5.92 20.68
CA GLU A 909 -52.62 5.20 19.41
C GLU A 909 -51.19 4.68 19.17
N ILE A 910 -50.18 5.52 19.41
CA ILE A 910 -48.77 5.18 19.24
C ILE A 910 -48.33 4.13 20.26
N ILE A 911 -48.75 4.26 21.53
CA ILE A 911 -48.45 3.25 22.55
C ILE A 911 -49.05 1.89 22.17
N LYS A 912 -50.31 1.85 21.74
CA LYS A 912 -50.93 0.59 21.27
C LYS A 912 -50.20 0.00 20.07
N MET A 913 -49.78 0.83 19.12
CA MET A 913 -48.98 0.39 17.98
C MET A 913 -47.64 -0.19 18.43
N MET A 914 -46.94 0.45 19.37
CA MET A 914 -45.68 -0.06 19.92
C MET A 914 -45.87 -1.41 20.60
N LEU A 915 -46.85 -1.53 21.50
CA LEU A 915 -47.10 -2.77 22.24
C LEU A 915 -47.52 -3.94 21.33
N SER A 916 -48.22 -3.67 20.23
CA SER A 916 -48.66 -4.71 19.29
C SER A 916 -47.59 -5.13 18.29
N LYS A 917 -46.74 -4.21 17.81
CA LYS A 917 -45.76 -4.48 16.74
C LYS A 917 -44.36 -4.83 17.24
N LEU A 918 -43.99 -4.45 18.46
CA LEU A 918 -42.67 -4.79 19.03
C LEU A 918 -42.51 -6.30 19.14
N LYS A 919 -41.35 -6.86 18.75
CA LYS A 919 -41.07 -8.30 18.89
C LYS A 919 -40.40 -8.62 20.23
N ASN A 920 -39.64 -7.68 20.79
CA ASN A 920 -38.97 -7.86 22.06
C ASN A 920 -39.94 -7.61 23.24
N GLU A 921 -40.21 -8.65 24.03
CA GLU A 921 -41.09 -8.58 25.20
C GLU A 921 -40.58 -7.63 26.28
N GLU A 922 -39.28 -7.61 26.56
CA GLU A 922 -38.67 -6.71 27.56
C GLU A 922 -38.88 -5.24 27.16
N ASN A 923 -38.74 -4.92 25.87
CA ASN A 923 -39.01 -3.57 25.36
C ASN A 923 -40.48 -3.19 25.53
N ARG A 924 -41.43 -4.12 25.34
CA ARG A 924 -42.86 -3.86 25.57
C ARG A 924 -43.11 -3.45 27.03
N LEU A 925 -42.49 -4.14 27.99
CA LEU A 925 -42.59 -3.83 29.42
C LEU A 925 -41.98 -2.46 29.75
N LYS A 926 -40.75 -2.19 29.28
CA LYS A 926 -40.08 -0.90 29.50
C LYS A 926 -40.84 0.28 28.91
N VAL A 927 -41.49 0.10 27.74
CA VAL A 927 -42.36 1.14 27.15
C VAL A 927 -43.53 1.46 28.08
N ILE A 928 -44.15 0.45 28.70
CA ILE A 928 -45.24 0.64 29.66
C ILE A 928 -44.78 1.48 30.86
N GLU A 929 -43.61 1.16 31.42
CA GLU A 929 -43.05 1.86 32.57
C GLU A 929 -42.68 3.32 32.24
N HIS A 930 -42.02 3.54 31.10
CA HIS A 930 -41.49 4.84 30.67
C HIS A 930 -42.60 5.87 30.35
N GLN A 931 -43.71 5.44 29.73
CA GLN A 931 -44.77 6.35 29.26
C GLN A 931 -45.74 6.77 30.37
N LYS A 932 -46.06 8.06 30.51
CA LYS A 932 -47.06 8.59 31.48
C LYS A 932 -48.51 8.44 31.01
N THR A 933 -48.75 8.32 29.71
CA THR A 933 -50.09 8.27 29.13
C THR A 933 -50.87 7.06 29.63
N THR A 934 -52.13 7.27 29.99
CA THR A 934 -53.05 6.20 30.42
C THR A 934 -53.93 5.76 29.26
N LEU A 935 -54.07 4.45 29.08
CA LEU A 935 -54.85 3.82 28.04
C LEU A 935 -56.32 3.73 28.46
N PRO A 936 -57.28 3.99 27.54
CA PRO A 936 -58.70 4.05 27.89
C PRO A 936 -59.34 2.68 28.14
N SER A 937 -58.81 1.61 27.53
CA SER A 937 -59.26 0.22 27.69
C SER A 937 -58.18 -0.75 27.22
N PHE A 938 -58.34 -2.03 27.56
CA PHE A 938 -57.47 -3.13 27.13
C PHE A 938 -57.65 -3.56 25.66
N LYS A 939 -58.60 -2.96 24.94
CA LYS A 939 -58.89 -3.32 23.55
C LYS A 939 -57.65 -3.18 22.66
N ASP A 940 -57.42 -4.20 21.81
CA ASP A 940 -56.30 -4.28 20.85
C ASP A 940 -54.91 -4.38 21.50
N ILE A 941 -54.85 -4.92 22.73
CA ILE A 941 -53.60 -5.16 23.48
C ILE A 941 -53.53 -6.63 23.89
N ASP A 942 -52.35 -7.23 23.72
CA ASP A 942 -52.04 -8.60 24.12
C ASP A 942 -52.33 -8.84 25.62
N VAL A 943 -53.05 -9.91 25.93
CA VAL A 943 -53.48 -10.32 27.28
C VAL A 943 -52.31 -10.57 28.23
N SER A 944 -51.14 -10.93 27.69
CA SER A 944 -49.90 -11.10 28.47
C SER A 944 -49.48 -9.82 29.19
N LEU A 945 -49.71 -8.64 28.59
CA LEU A 945 -49.28 -7.34 29.12
C LEU A 945 -50.26 -6.70 30.11
N TRP A 946 -51.46 -7.27 30.26
CA TRP A 946 -52.53 -6.64 31.04
C TRP A 946 -52.15 -6.47 32.52
N SER A 947 -51.51 -7.47 33.13
CA SER A 947 -51.08 -7.42 34.53
C SER A 947 -50.06 -6.30 34.76
N THR A 948 -49.07 -6.16 33.86
CA THR A 948 -48.07 -5.08 33.91
C THR A 948 -48.68 -3.69 33.74
N LEU A 949 -49.66 -3.54 32.83
CA LEU A 949 -50.38 -2.27 32.64
C LEU A 949 -51.13 -1.83 33.90
N VAL A 950 -51.72 -2.79 34.60
CA VAL A 950 -52.48 -2.57 35.85
C VAL A 950 -51.53 -2.20 36.98
N GLU A 951 -50.45 -2.95 37.18
CA GLU A 951 -49.41 -2.68 38.18
C GLU A 951 -48.87 -1.24 38.05
N ASN A 952 -48.53 -0.85 36.81
CA ASN A 952 -48.00 0.46 36.47
C ASN A 952 -49.06 1.58 36.35
N ASN A 953 -50.35 1.29 36.58
CA ASN A 953 -51.46 2.24 36.54
C ASN A 953 -51.63 2.93 35.17
N LYS A 954 -51.37 2.20 34.09
CA LYS A 954 -51.45 2.71 32.72
C LYS A 954 -52.80 2.45 32.06
N ILE A 955 -53.81 2.01 32.80
CA ILE A 955 -55.19 1.83 32.33
C ILE A 955 -56.11 2.74 33.14
N LEU A 956 -57.08 3.37 32.46
CA LEU A 956 -58.10 4.18 33.12
C LEU A 956 -58.99 3.34 34.04
N SER A 957 -59.23 3.86 35.24
CA SER A 957 -60.04 3.25 36.30
C SER A 957 -61.54 3.32 35.97
N LYS A 958 -61.99 2.48 35.04
CA LYS A 958 -63.41 2.31 34.66
C LYS A 958 -63.88 0.92 35.04
N TRP A 959 -65.13 0.79 35.46
CA TRP A 959 -65.70 -0.51 35.87
C TRP A 959 -65.58 -1.56 34.75
N LYS A 960 -65.90 -1.15 33.52
CA LYS A 960 -65.81 -2.00 32.33
C LYS A 960 -64.40 -2.54 32.06
N ASN A 961 -63.35 -1.81 32.41
CA ASN A 961 -61.97 -2.28 32.24
C ASN A 961 -61.62 -3.36 33.28
N ILE A 962 -62.10 -3.20 34.53
CA ILE A 962 -61.90 -4.19 35.59
C ILE A 962 -62.70 -5.46 35.30
N GLU A 963 -63.95 -5.32 34.85
CA GLU A 963 -64.77 -6.43 34.39
C GLU A 963 -64.10 -7.19 33.23
N GLN A 964 -63.61 -6.46 32.23
CA GLN A 964 -62.90 -7.09 31.11
C GLN A 964 -61.65 -7.85 31.57
N TYR A 965 -60.85 -7.28 32.48
CA TYR A 965 -59.68 -7.94 33.05
C TYR A 965 -60.05 -9.21 33.81
N TYR A 966 -61.07 -9.12 34.67
CA TYR A 966 -61.56 -10.24 35.48
C TYR A 966 -62.03 -11.41 34.62
N VAL A 967 -62.78 -11.13 33.56
CA VAL A 967 -63.28 -12.15 32.63
C VAL A 967 -62.13 -12.86 31.92
N GLU A 968 -61.14 -12.12 31.42
CA GLU A 968 -60.04 -12.70 30.64
C GLU A 968 -59.02 -13.47 31.51
N LYS A 969 -58.69 -12.95 32.71
CA LYS A 969 -57.75 -13.59 33.64
C LYS A 969 -58.41 -14.65 34.53
N GLY A 970 -59.74 -14.75 34.50
CA GLY A 970 -60.50 -15.74 35.26
C GLY A 970 -60.56 -15.48 36.77
N GLY A 971 -60.35 -14.23 37.22
CA GLY A 971 -60.35 -13.88 38.64
C GLY A 971 -59.67 -12.54 38.97
N LEU A 972 -59.56 -12.25 40.27
CA LEU A 972 -58.78 -11.13 40.81
C LEU A 972 -57.40 -11.64 41.22
N ASP A 973 -56.36 -11.22 40.51
CA ASP A 973 -54.97 -11.46 40.88
C ASP A 973 -54.42 -10.35 41.80
N GLN A 974 -53.20 -10.53 42.28
CA GLN A 974 -52.57 -9.62 43.24
C GLN A 974 -52.37 -8.22 42.66
N GLU A 975 -52.03 -8.12 41.38
CA GLU A 975 -51.82 -6.89 40.63
C GLU A 975 -53.12 -6.08 40.54
N MET A 976 -54.24 -6.72 40.20
CA MET A 976 -55.54 -6.08 40.17
C MET A 976 -56.02 -5.64 41.57
N ILE A 977 -55.80 -6.46 42.60
CA ILE A 977 -56.12 -6.09 43.99
C ILE A 977 -55.33 -4.85 44.41
N MET A 978 -54.02 -4.80 44.13
CA MET A 978 -53.19 -3.62 44.41
C MET A 978 -53.65 -2.38 43.64
N TYR A 979 -54.07 -2.54 42.39
CA TYR A 979 -54.60 -1.45 41.57
C TYR A 979 -55.92 -0.89 42.12
N ILE A 980 -56.85 -1.77 42.54
CA ILE A 980 -58.12 -1.40 43.17
C ILE A 980 -57.90 -0.66 44.50
N ASN A 981 -56.92 -1.11 45.29
CA ASN A 981 -56.59 -0.53 46.60
C ASN A 981 -56.01 0.89 46.56
N LYS A 982 -55.62 1.40 45.38
CA LYS A 982 -55.10 2.76 45.24
C LYS A 982 -56.23 3.78 45.31
N THR A 983 -56.08 4.77 46.19
CA THR A 983 -57.09 5.80 46.52
C THR A 983 -57.63 6.58 45.31
N LYS A 984 -56.82 6.77 44.27
CA LYS A 984 -57.23 7.47 43.04
C LYS A 984 -58.09 6.58 42.13
N THR A 985 -57.82 5.28 42.08
CA THR A 985 -58.59 4.27 41.34
C THR A 985 -59.98 4.13 41.96
N SER A 986 -60.05 3.98 43.28
CA SER A 986 -61.31 3.85 44.02
C SER A 986 -62.18 5.12 43.96
N MET A 987 -61.57 6.32 43.90
CA MET A 987 -62.29 7.58 43.68
C MET A 987 -62.84 7.75 42.25
N LEU A 988 -62.15 7.26 41.22
CA LEU A 988 -62.60 7.40 39.83
C LEU A 988 -63.70 6.40 39.45
N LEU A 989 -63.65 5.20 40.05
CA LEU A 989 -64.71 4.20 39.93
C LEU A 989 -66.03 4.64 40.58
N TRP A 990 -66.00 5.66 41.44
CA TRP A 990 -67.18 6.26 42.08
C TRP A 990 -68.10 7.04 41.11
N VAL A 991 -67.61 7.37 39.90
CA VAL A 991 -68.30 8.26 38.94
C VAL A 991 -69.17 7.51 37.92
N ASP A 992 -68.87 6.25 37.59
CA ASP A 992 -69.64 5.48 36.61
C ASP A 992 -70.97 4.97 37.24
N ASP A 993 -72.12 5.19 36.58
CA ASP A 993 -73.39 4.54 36.97
C ASP A 993 -73.32 3.07 36.53
N ILE A 994 -73.38 2.15 37.50
CA ILE A 994 -73.25 0.71 37.27
C ILE A 994 -74.63 0.06 37.43
N ASP A 995 -75.13 -0.55 36.36
CA ASP A 995 -76.31 -1.41 36.41
C ASP A 995 -75.86 -2.87 36.57
N ILE A 996 -75.93 -3.39 37.80
CA ILE A 996 -75.52 -4.77 38.13
C ILE A 996 -76.76 -5.65 38.04
N THR A 997 -76.80 -6.51 37.02
CA THR A 997 -77.84 -7.53 36.86
C THR A 997 -77.39 -8.86 37.46
N ILE A 998 -78.34 -9.60 38.06
CA ILE A 998 -78.11 -10.92 38.64
C ILE A 998 -77.55 -11.87 37.56
N ASN A 999 -76.53 -12.67 37.90
CA ASN A 999 -75.82 -13.59 37.00
C ASN A 999 -75.04 -12.93 35.84
N SER A 1000 -74.73 -11.64 35.91
CA SER A 1000 -73.78 -10.99 35.00
C SER A 1000 -72.33 -11.17 35.45
N LYS A 1001 -71.37 -11.00 34.52
CA LYS A 1001 -69.94 -10.98 34.88
C LYS A 1001 -69.58 -9.83 35.83
N ALA A 1002 -70.26 -8.69 35.72
CA ALA A 1002 -70.20 -7.62 36.71
C ALA A 1002 -70.67 -8.06 38.11
N HIS A 1003 -71.67 -8.96 38.20
CA HIS A 1003 -72.13 -9.53 39.47
C HIS A 1003 -71.10 -10.50 40.09
N GLU A 1004 -70.50 -11.38 39.28
CA GLU A 1004 -69.42 -12.28 39.72
C GLU A 1004 -68.18 -11.50 40.22
N LEU A 1005 -67.77 -10.47 39.49
CA LEU A 1005 -66.69 -9.57 39.89
C LEU A 1005 -66.99 -8.90 41.24
N LEU A 1006 -68.21 -8.38 41.40
CA LEU A 1006 -68.63 -7.75 42.65
C LEU A 1006 -68.55 -8.71 43.83
N LEU A 1007 -69.03 -9.94 43.67
CA LEU A 1007 -68.93 -10.98 44.70
C LEU A 1007 -67.47 -11.31 45.04
N SER A 1008 -66.60 -11.37 44.02
CA SER A 1008 -65.16 -11.62 44.22
C SER A 1008 -64.47 -10.48 44.98
N ILE A 1009 -64.82 -9.22 44.69
CA ILE A 1009 -64.33 -8.05 45.42
C ILE A 1009 -64.79 -8.09 46.88
N ILE A 1010 -66.05 -8.43 47.15
CA ILE A 1010 -66.60 -8.51 48.50
C ILE A 1010 -65.87 -9.58 49.33
N ASN A 1011 -65.58 -10.72 48.72
CA ASN A 1011 -64.96 -11.87 49.37
C ASN A 1011 -63.43 -11.79 49.51
N GLU A 1012 -62.76 -10.80 48.91
CA GLU A 1012 -61.30 -10.70 48.94
C GLU A 1012 -60.79 -9.91 50.17
N PRO A 1013 -60.14 -10.54 51.16
CA PRO A 1013 -59.66 -9.89 52.38
C PRO A 1013 -58.52 -8.90 52.16
N LYS A 1014 -57.80 -8.98 51.04
CA LYS A 1014 -56.69 -8.05 50.75
C LYS A 1014 -57.15 -6.70 50.21
N ILE A 1015 -58.44 -6.52 49.92
CA ILE A 1015 -58.97 -5.20 49.56
C ILE A 1015 -59.05 -4.35 50.82
N THR A 1016 -58.52 -3.13 50.77
CA THR A 1016 -58.48 -2.26 51.94
C THR A 1016 -59.87 -1.72 52.26
N ASP A 1017 -60.15 -1.60 53.55
CA ASP A 1017 -61.36 -0.96 54.10
C ASP A 1017 -61.69 0.39 53.43
N THR A 1018 -60.66 1.19 53.13
CA THR A 1018 -60.80 2.49 52.47
C THR A 1018 -61.21 2.36 51.00
N ALA A 1019 -60.59 1.46 50.24
CA ALA A 1019 -60.94 1.22 48.84
C ALA A 1019 -62.34 0.60 48.72
N PHE A 1020 -62.65 -0.38 49.58
CA PHE A 1020 -63.95 -1.03 49.63
C PHE A 1020 -65.08 -0.04 49.96
N THR A 1021 -64.88 0.84 50.94
CA THR A 1021 -65.85 1.90 51.30
C THR A 1021 -66.15 2.83 50.11
N MET A 1022 -65.13 3.23 49.36
CA MET A 1022 -65.30 4.10 48.20
C MET A 1022 -66.06 3.40 47.06
N LEU A 1023 -65.79 2.11 46.83
CA LEU A 1023 -66.49 1.32 45.81
C LEU A 1023 -67.96 1.12 46.17
N ILE A 1024 -68.25 0.78 47.43
CA ILE A 1024 -69.61 0.37 47.82
C ILE A 1024 -70.61 1.52 47.87
N GLY A 1025 -70.16 2.75 48.13
CA GLY A 1025 -71.03 3.92 48.32
C GLY A 1025 -71.99 4.26 47.17
N LYS A 1026 -71.73 3.79 45.94
CA LYS A 1026 -72.59 3.99 44.75
C LYS A 1026 -73.25 2.71 44.24
N ILE A 1027 -72.87 1.54 44.74
CA ILE A 1027 -73.49 0.27 44.36
C ILE A 1027 -74.93 0.28 44.88
N ARG A 1028 -75.90 0.35 43.96
CA ARG A 1028 -77.34 0.30 44.28
C ARG A 1028 -77.86 -1.13 44.42
N TYR A 1029 -77.03 -2.11 44.11
CA TYR A 1029 -77.38 -3.52 44.19
C TYR A 1029 -77.68 -3.92 45.64
N LYS A 1030 -78.78 -4.65 45.82
CA LYS A 1030 -79.24 -5.17 47.11
C LYS A 1030 -79.00 -6.68 47.13
N PHE A 1031 -78.30 -7.16 48.15
CA PHE A 1031 -77.97 -8.57 48.31
C PHE A 1031 -79.12 -9.30 49.00
N GLU A 1032 -79.77 -10.20 48.25
CA GLU A 1032 -80.90 -11.01 48.71
C GLU A 1032 -80.55 -12.52 48.85
N ALA A 1033 -79.29 -12.94 48.62
CA ALA A 1033 -78.90 -14.36 48.44
C ALA A 1033 -77.60 -14.82 49.17
N GLU A 1034 -77.35 -16.13 49.09
CA GLU A 1034 -76.42 -17.01 49.83
C GLU A 1034 -74.90 -16.75 49.67
N ASP A 1035 -74.45 -15.95 48.69
CA ASP A 1035 -73.06 -16.04 48.18
C ASP A 1035 -72.00 -15.20 48.92
N ILE A 1036 -72.37 -14.28 49.81
CA ILE A 1036 -71.42 -13.36 50.46
C ILE A 1036 -71.05 -13.73 51.91
N PHE A 1037 -71.78 -14.66 52.54
CA PHE A 1037 -71.68 -14.91 53.99
C PHE A 1037 -70.73 -16.05 54.38
N SER A 1038 -70.15 -16.78 53.42
CA SER A 1038 -69.20 -17.86 53.73
C SER A 1038 -67.74 -17.41 53.82
N SER A 1039 -67.37 -16.33 53.12
CA SER A 1039 -65.97 -15.98 52.86
C SER A 1039 -65.62 -14.49 53.02
N ALA A 1040 -66.61 -13.60 53.13
CA ALA A 1040 -66.35 -12.17 53.18
C ALA A 1040 -65.74 -11.72 54.53
N PRO A 1041 -64.81 -10.76 54.52
CA PRO A 1041 -64.30 -10.13 55.74
C PRO A 1041 -65.42 -9.46 56.57
N GLU A 1042 -65.33 -9.57 57.89
CA GLU A 1042 -66.33 -8.99 58.81
C GLU A 1042 -66.49 -7.47 58.62
N ALA A 1043 -65.38 -6.78 58.35
CA ALA A 1043 -65.36 -5.35 58.05
C ALA A 1043 -66.14 -5.00 56.77
N HIS A 1044 -65.99 -5.78 55.69
CA HIS A 1044 -66.73 -5.59 54.44
C HIS A 1044 -68.23 -5.80 54.64
N LEU A 1045 -68.62 -6.87 55.34
CA LEU A 1045 -70.01 -7.14 55.70
C LEU A 1045 -70.60 -6.00 56.55
N ARG A 1046 -69.83 -5.46 57.50
CA ARG A 1046 -70.25 -4.31 58.30
C ARG A 1046 -70.52 -3.09 57.42
N MET A 1047 -69.62 -2.77 56.49
CA MET A 1047 -69.77 -1.64 55.59
C MET A 1047 -70.97 -1.80 54.65
N LEU A 1048 -71.21 -3.01 54.14
CA LEU A 1048 -72.39 -3.33 53.31
C LEU A 1048 -73.70 -3.12 54.09
N ILE A 1049 -73.73 -3.52 55.36
CA ILE A 1049 -74.86 -3.25 56.27
C ILE A 1049 -75.00 -1.74 56.45
N ASP A 1050 -73.94 -1.05 56.84
CA ASP A 1050 -73.96 0.39 57.14
C ASP A 1050 -74.28 1.26 55.90
N ASN A 1051 -74.02 0.78 54.68
CA ASN A 1051 -74.43 1.42 53.43
C ASN A 1051 -75.83 0.99 52.94
N GLY A 1052 -76.32 -0.18 53.36
CA GLY A 1052 -77.73 -0.60 53.19
C GLY A 1052 -77.95 -1.53 52.01
N ASN A 1053 -76.87 -2.16 51.56
CA ASN A 1053 -76.86 -3.14 50.50
C ASN A 1053 -77.37 -4.51 50.97
N ILE A 1054 -77.22 -4.85 52.26
CA ILE A 1054 -77.76 -6.11 52.81
C ILE A 1054 -79.21 -5.91 53.28
N VAL A 1055 -80.12 -6.66 52.65
CA VAL A 1055 -81.54 -6.64 53.00
C VAL A 1055 -81.79 -7.49 54.25
N LEU A 1056 -82.67 -7.02 55.13
CA LEU A 1056 -83.14 -7.83 56.25
C LEU A 1056 -84.17 -8.86 55.76
N ASN A 1057 -83.75 -10.11 55.57
CA ASN A 1057 -84.59 -11.27 55.31
C ASN A 1057 -84.18 -12.44 56.22
N SER A 1058 -85.01 -13.48 56.35
CA SER A 1058 -84.77 -14.63 57.25
C SER A 1058 -83.41 -15.28 56.98
N PHE A 1059 -83.01 -15.34 55.72
CA PHE A 1059 -81.76 -15.91 55.29
C PHE A 1059 -80.54 -15.10 55.78
N ASN A 1060 -80.37 -13.85 55.33
CA ASN A 1060 -79.26 -12.96 55.69
C ASN A 1060 -79.14 -12.79 57.22
N PHE A 1061 -80.28 -12.73 57.91
CA PHE A 1061 -80.31 -12.66 59.36
C PHE A 1061 -79.74 -13.92 60.04
N ASN A 1062 -80.08 -15.11 59.52
CA ASN A 1062 -79.55 -16.37 60.04
C ASN A 1062 -78.09 -16.58 59.63
N ALA A 1063 -77.73 -16.26 58.39
CA ALA A 1063 -76.38 -16.38 57.84
C ALA A 1063 -75.35 -15.55 58.63
N LEU A 1064 -75.73 -14.37 59.15
CA LEU A 1064 -74.85 -13.57 60.02
C LEU A 1064 -74.61 -14.19 61.41
N SER A 1065 -75.30 -15.27 61.78
CA SER A 1065 -75.13 -15.93 63.09
C SER A 1065 -73.84 -16.75 63.20
N THR A 1066 -73.14 -16.97 62.08
CA THR A 1066 -71.80 -17.61 62.06
C THR A 1066 -70.66 -16.63 62.37
N PHE A 1067 -70.94 -15.33 62.38
CA PHE A 1067 -69.99 -14.25 62.70
C PHE A 1067 -70.20 -13.71 64.11
N GLU A 1068 -69.33 -12.80 64.59
CA GLU A 1068 -69.58 -12.15 65.87
C GLU A 1068 -70.97 -11.50 65.92
N ASN A 1069 -71.62 -11.57 67.09
CA ASN A 1069 -72.99 -11.09 67.28
C ASN A 1069 -73.19 -9.61 66.85
N ASP A 1070 -72.13 -8.81 66.70
CA ASP A 1070 -72.24 -7.38 66.39
C ASP A 1070 -72.72 -7.07 64.97
N LEU A 1071 -72.47 -7.94 63.97
CA LEU A 1071 -72.97 -7.74 62.60
C LEU A 1071 -74.47 -7.96 62.49
N LYS A 1072 -74.94 -9.08 63.05
CA LYS A 1072 -76.36 -9.43 63.08
C LYS A 1072 -77.19 -8.34 63.77
N ILE A 1073 -76.68 -7.83 64.88
CA ILE A 1073 -77.34 -6.74 65.62
C ILE A 1073 -77.25 -5.41 64.87
N ALA A 1074 -76.19 -5.14 64.12
CA ALA A 1074 -76.10 -3.95 63.26
C ALA A 1074 -77.14 -3.97 62.13
N LEU A 1075 -77.35 -5.12 61.48
CA LEU A 1075 -78.38 -5.30 60.45
C LEU A 1075 -79.78 -5.03 61.02
N VAL A 1076 -80.06 -5.56 62.22
CA VAL A 1076 -81.31 -5.31 62.96
C VAL A 1076 -81.46 -3.84 63.32
N LYS A 1077 -80.41 -3.20 63.85
CA LYS A 1077 -80.45 -1.78 64.24
C LYS A 1077 -80.78 -0.89 63.04
N LYS A 1078 -80.15 -1.15 61.89
CA LYS A 1078 -80.40 -0.37 60.67
C LYS A 1078 -81.80 -0.59 60.11
N ASN A 1079 -82.29 -1.83 60.15
CA ASN A 1079 -83.61 -2.22 59.62
C ASN A 1079 -84.66 -2.42 60.72
N PHE A 1080 -84.57 -1.66 61.82
CA PHE A 1080 -85.37 -1.92 63.03
C PHE A 1080 -86.89 -1.85 62.78
N SER A 1081 -87.33 -0.96 61.87
CA SER A 1081 -88.75 -0.85 61.50
C SER A 1081 -89.28 -2.15 60.91
N SER A 1082 -88.54 -2.76 59.97
CA SER A 1082 -88.88 -4.04 59.34
C SER A 1082 -88.77 -5.19 60.34
N PHE A 1083 -87.69 -5.25 61.13
CA PHE A 1083 -87.53 -6.23 62.21
C PHE A 1083 -88.72 -6.19 63.18
N SER A 1084 -89.16 -4.99 63.57
CA SER A 1084 -90.27 -4.81 64.52
C SER A 1084 -91.64 -5.29 64.02
N LYS A 1085 -91.82 -5.45 62.70
CA LYS A 1085 -93.07 -5.95 62.11
C LYS A 1085 -93.05 -7.47 61.92
N GLN A 1086 -91.87 -8.09 61.90
CA GLN A 1086 -91.66 -9.50 61.56
C GLN A 1086 -90.90 -10.23 62.69
N SER A 1087 -91.12 -9.82 63.94
CA SER A 1087 -90.36 -10.31 65.10
C SER A 1087 -90.50 -11.81 65.37
N GLU A 1088 -91.55 -12.45 64.85
CA GLU A 1088 -91.74 -13.91 64.96
C GLU A 1088 -90.78 -14.70 64.06
N ILE A 1089 -90.32 -14.08 62.96
CA ILE A 1089 -89.41 -14.71 61.98
C ILE A 1089 -87.95 -14.58 62.44
N PHE A 1090 -87.63 -13.54 63.22
CA PHE A 1090 -86.27 -13.16 63.60
C PHE A 1090 -86.04 -13.33 65.11
N SER A 1091 -85.66 -14.53 65.55
CA SER A 1091 -85.39 -14.81 66.96
C SER A 1091 -83.99 -14.39 67.40
N LEU A 1092 -83.89 -13.63 68.50
CA LEU A 1092 -82.62 -13.29 69.14
C LEU A 1092 -82.42 -14.03 70.48
N VAL A 1093 -81.20 -14.46 70.77
CA VAL A 1093 -80.83 -15.09 72.05
C VAL A 1093 -80.55 -14.05 73.14
N SER A 1094 -80.45 -14.47 74.41
CA SER A 1094 -80.30 -13.54 75.55
C SER A 1094 -79.12 -12.57 75.41
N GLN A 1095 -77.98 -13.00 74.88
CA GLN A 1095 -76.79 -12.14 74.73
C GLN A 1095 -76.97 -11.11 73.59
N GLU A 1096 -77.64 -11.49 72.51
CA GLU A 1096 -77.96 -10.64 71.37
C GLU A 1096 -78.93 -9.51 71.76
N TRP A 1097 -79.96 -9.81 72.58
CA TRP A 1097 -80.84 -8.79 73.15
C TRP A 1097 -80.10 -7.77 74.02
N VAL A 1098 -79.13 -8.24 74.82
CA VAL A 1098 -78.28 -7.35 75.62
C VAL A 1098 -77.48 -6.42 74.71
N ARG A 1099 -76.84 -6.95 73.66
CA ARG A 1099 -76.06 -6.15 72.70
C ARG A 1099 -76.95 -5.12 71.97
N LEU A 1100 -78.16 -5.50 71.54
CA LEU A 1100 -79.12 -4.58 70.91
C LEU A 1100 -79.48 -3.40 71.83
N ILE A 1101 -79.65 -3.66 73.13
CA ILE A 1101 -79.93 -2.61 74.13
C ILE A 1101 -78.71 -1.73 74.37
N GLN A 1102 -77.49 -2.30 74.37
CA GLN A 1102 -76.24 -1.56 74.54
C GLN A 1102 -75.92 -0.60 73.39
N LEU A 1103 -76.39 -0.89 72.17
CA LEU A 1103 -76.23 0.00 70.99
C LEU A 1103 -77.04 1.31 71.05
N LYS A 1104 -77.60 1.66 72.23
CA LYS A 1104 -78.38 2.86 72.51
C LYS A 1104 -79.54 3.05 71.51
N PRO A 1105 -80.52 2.12 71.45
CA PRO A 1105 -81.69 2.27 70.61
C PRO A 1105 -82.46 3.54 70.99
N THR A 1106 -83.19 4.14 70.03
CA THR A 1106 -84.02 5.31 70.29
C THR A 1106 -85.12 4.99 71.30
N ASN A 1107 -85.73 6.03 71.90
CA ASN A 1107 -86.74 5.81 72.93
C ASN A 1107 -87.95 4.99 72.42
N THR A 1108 -88.36 5.16 71.17
CA THR A 1108 -89.43 4.37 70.53
C THR A 1108 -89.00 2.91 70.27
N GLN A 1109 -87.73 2.67 69.95
CA GLN A 1109 -87.19 1.34 69.78
C GLN A 1109 -87.10 0.58 71.12
N LYS A 1110 -86.71 1.25 72.20
CA LYS A 1110 -86.64 0.66 73.56
C LYS A 1110 -87.97 0.08 74.00
N GLU A 1111 -89.08 0.81 73.80
CA GLU A 1111 -90.42 0.33 74.18
C GLU A 1111 -90.81 -0.94 73.42
N LYS A 1112 -90.55 -0.97 72.10
CA LYS A 1112 -90.79 -2.16 71.27
C LYS A 1112 -89.91 -3.34 71.65
N ILE A 1113 -88.64 -3.11 71.97
CA ILE A 1113 -87.71 -4.16 72.42
C ILE A 1113 -88.23 -4.83 73.71
N ILE A 1114 -88.70 -4.05 74.69
CA ILE A 1114 -89.24 -4.59 75.96
C ILE A 1114 -90.45 -5.49 75.74
N SER A 1115 -91.34 -5.12 74.79
CA SER A 1115 -92.50 -5.94 74.44
C SER A 1115 -92.13 -7.22 73.68
N MET A 1116 -91.04 -7.21 72.91
CA MET A 1116 -90.67 -8.31 72.00
C MET A 1116 -89.83 -9.41 72.67
N ILE A 1117 -89.11 -9.10 73.75
CA ILE A 1117 -88.24 -10.09 74.40
C ILE A 1117 -89.08 -11.25 74.97
N PRO A 1118 -88.87 -12.50 74.53
CA PRO A 1118 -89.57 -13.65 75.09
C PRO A 1118 -89.22 -13.83 76.56
N ILE A 1119 -90.21 -14.21 77.39
CA ILE A 1119 -89.98 -14.51 78.82
C ILE A 1119 -88.97 -15.65 78.96
N SER A 1120 -88.99 -16.61 78.04
CA SER A 1120 -88.01 -17.71 77.98
C SER A 1120 -86.56 -17.23 77.84
N SER A 1121 -86.30 -16.10 77.18
CA SER A 1121 -84.96 -15.55 76.97
C SER A 1121 -84.34 -14.88 78.20
N ILE A 1122 -85.11 -14.67 79.28
CA ILE A 1122 -84.59 -14.14 80.55
C ILE A 1122 -84.04 -15.30 81.37
N THR A 1123 -82.78 -15.64 81.17
CA THR A 1123 -82.11 -16.79 81.82
C THR A 1123 -80.89 -16.41 82.66
N GLY A 1124 -80.62 -15.11 82.83
CA GLY A 1124 -79.46 -14.63 83.59
C GLY A 1124 -79.56 -13.17 84.02
N TYR A 1125 -78.69 -12.77 84.96
CA TYR A 1125 -78.78 -11.48 85.64
C TYR A 1125 -78.53 -10.26 84.73
N PHE A 1126 -77.78 -10.41 83.64
CA PHE A 1126 -77.38 -9.28 82.80
C PHE A 1126 -78.57 -8.69 82.04
N LEU A 1127 -79.33 -9.53 81.31
CA LEU A 1127 -80.55 -9.11 80.62
C LEU A 1127 -81.63 -8.69 81.61
N ALA A 1128 -81.80 -9.43 82.72
CA ALA A 1128 -82.75 -9.10 83.76
C ALA A 1128 -82.49 -7.71 84.37
N ASN A 1129 -81.24 -7.39 84.72
CA ASN A 1129 -80.89 -6.08 85.27
C ASN A 1129 -81.10 -4.95 84.25
N GLN A 1130 -80.76 -5.15 82.97
CA GLN A 1130 -80.98 -4.13 81.94
C GLN A 1130 -82.48 -3.88 81.70
N LEU A 1131 -83.29 -4.94 81.67
CA LEU A 1131 -84.75 -4.82 81.57
C LEU A 1131 -85.35 -4.13 82.79
N THR A 1132 -84.93 -4.50 84.00
CA THR A 1132 -85.37 -3.83 85.22
C THR A 1132 -85.06 -2.33 85.18
N LYS A 1133 -83.84 -1.94 84.78
CA LYS A 1133 -83.47 -0.53 84.62
C LYS A 1133 -84.33 0.19 83.58
N LEU A 1134 -84.60 -0.46 82.45
CA LEU A 1134 -85.46 0.11 81.39
C LEU A 1134 -86.91 0.30 81.86
N LEU A 1135 -87.48 -0.65 82.61
CA LEU A 1135 -88.83 -0.56 83.16
C LEU A 1135 -88.94 0.56 84.21
N LEU A 1136 -87.95 0.66 85.11
CA LEU A 1136 -87.91 1.68 86.16
C LEU A 1136 -87.74 3.09 85.61
N ALA A 1137 -87.00 3.27 84.51
CA ALA A 1137 -86.76 4.59 83.93
C ALA A 1137 -88.00 5.20 83.24
N LYS A 1138 -88.99 4.39 82.87
CA LYS A 1138 -90.08 4.81 81.96
C LYS A 1138 -91.48 4.35 82.39
N ASN A 1139 -91.63 3.72 83.56
CA ASN A 1139 -92.87 3.06 83.97
C ASN A 1139 -93.41 2.13 82.88
N GLY A 1140 -92.60 1.14 82.48
CA GLY A 1140 -92.92 0.26 81.35
C GLY A 1140 -94.31 -0.40 81.44
N LYS A 1141 -94.92 -0.71 80.30
CA LYS A 1141 -96.30 -1.23 80.25
C LYS A 1141 -96.43 -2.75 80.42
N ARG A 1142 -95.30 -3.49 80.42
CA ARG A 1142 -95.34 -4.95 80.51
C ARG A 1142 -95.46 -5.38 81.98
N THR A 1143 -96.66 -5.83 82.33
CA THR A 1143 -97.04 -6.22 83.70
C THR A 1143 -97.35 -7.72 83.83
N GLU A 1144 -97.00 -8.52 82.82
CA GLU A 1144 -97.13 -9.98 82.87
C GLU A 1144 -96.40 -10.51 84.12
N PHE A 1145 -97.12 -11.24 84.95
CA PHE A 1145 -96.60 -11.67 86.24
C PHE A 1145 -95.34 -12.54 86.08
N ASP A 1146 -95.36 -13.53 85.17
CA ASP A 1146 -94.22 -14.40 84.89
C ASP A 1146 -92.97 -13.65 84.42
N PHE A 1147 -93.16 -12.57 83.63
CA PHE A 1147 -92.07 -11.71 83.20
C PHE A 1147 -91.45 -10.97 84.39
N ILE A 1148 -92.27 -10.39 85.25
CA ILE A 1148 -91.82 -9.69 86.45
C ILE A 1148 -91.19 -10.66 87.47
N VAL A 1149 -91.76 -11.85 87.67
CA VAL A 1149 -91.19 -12.91 88.52
C VAL A 1149 -89.79 -13.29 88.04
N LYS A 1150 -89.58 -13.47 86.72
CA LYS A 1150 -88.24 -13.75 86.19
C LYS A 1150 -87.25 -12.60 86.42
N LEU A 1151 -87.67 -11.35 86.30
CA LEU A 1151 -86.82 -10.19 86.63
C LEU A 1151 -86.46 -10.15 88.12
N PHE A 1152 -87.38 -10.55 88.99
CA PHE A 1152 -87.12 -10.68 90.41
C PHE A 1152 -86.21 -11.88 90.72
N GLY A 1153 -86.38 -13.02 90.05
CA GLY A 1153 -85.54 -14.20 90.25
C GLY A 1153 -84.09 -14.01 89.80
N PHE A 1154 -83.89 -13.49 88.58
CA PHE A 1154 -82.54 -13.32 88.00
C PHE A 1154 -81.91 -11.95 88.31
N GLY A 1155 -82.70 -10.94 88.70
CA GLY A 1155 -82.17 -9.62 89.03
C GLY A 1155 -81.28 -9.66 90.27
N ASN A 1156 -80.14 -8.96 90.24
CA ASN A 1156 -79.19 -8.99 91.37
C ASN A 1156 -79.25 -7.76 92.26
N ASN A 1157 -79.94 -6.69 91.84
CA ASN A 1157 -80.05 -5.46 92.64
C ASN A 1157 -81.33 -5.49 93.50
N PRO A 1158 -81.23 -5.67 94.83
CA PRO A 1158 -82.42 -5.76 95.69
C PRO A 1158 -83.24 -4.47 95.69
N MET A 1159 -82.60 -3.31 95.59
CA MET A 1159 -83.29 -2.02 95.60
C MET A 1159 -84.09 -1.78 94.32
N ASP A 1160 -83.57 -2.24 93.18
CA ASP A 1160 -84.31 -2.16 91.91
C ASP A 1160 -85.55 -3.08 91.95
N LYS A 1161 -85.46 -4.25 92.59
CA LYS A 1161 -86.64 -5.11 92.84
C LYS A 1161 -87.67 -4.43 93.74
N VAL A 1162 -87.25 -3.76 94.82
CA VAL A 1162 -88.15 -2.99 95.69
C VAL A 1162 -88.88 -1.92 94.89
N LYS A 1163 -88.15 -1.16 94.06
CA LYS A 1163 -88.74 -0.13 93.20
C LYS A 1163 -89.70 -0.72 92.17
N LEU A 1164 -89.36 -1.87 91.61
CA LEU A 1164 -90.22 -2.58 90.65
C LEU A 1164 -91.49 -3.11 91.33
N LEU A 1165 -91.38 -3.57 92.59
CA LEU A 1165 -92.51 -3.99 93.42
C LEU A 1165 -93.40 -2.81 93.78
N ASN A 1166 -92.83 -1.65 94.09
CA ASN A 1166 -93.59 -0.42 94.32
C ASN A 1166 -94.34 0.06 93.08
N LEU A 1167 -93.78 -0.20 91.90
CA LEU A 1167 -94.34 0.27 90.64
C LEU A 1167 -95.52 -0.61 90.17
N TYR A 1168 -95.39 -1.93 90.28
CA TYR A 1168 -96.40 -2.87 89.76
C TYR A 1168 -97.18 -3.62 90.84
N GLY A 1169 -96.75 -3.56 92.09
CA GLY A 1169 -97.29 -4.42 93.13
C GLY A 1169 -98.75 -4.18 93.49
N GLU A 1170 -99.31 -3.00 93.19
CA GLU A 1170 -100.76 -2.75 93.31
C GLU A 1170 -101.58 -3.68 92.42
N ASN A 1171 -101.04 -4.05 91.25
CA ASN A 1171 -101.71 -4.89 90.26
C ASN A 1171 -101.69 -6.38 90.60
N TYR A 1172 -100.96 -6.78 91.63
CA TYR A 1172 -100.80 -8.20 92.00
C TYR A 1172 -101.70 -8.59 93.19
N SER A 1173 -102.14 -9.84 93.15
CA SER A 1173 -102.86 -10.48 94.27
C SER A 1173 -101.94 -10.72 95.46
N LYS A 1174 -102.54 -11.07 96.60
CA LYS A 1174 -101.79 -11.37 97.83
C LYS A 1174 -100.82 -12.54 97.63
N GLU A 1175 -101.24 -13.56 96.90
CA GLU A 1175 -100.48 -14.77 96.58
C GLU A 1175 -99.30 -14.45 95.66
N GLN A 1176 -99.55 -13.65 94.61
CA GLN A 1176 -98.53 -13.18 93.68
C GLN A 1176 -97.48 -12.28 94.34
N LEU A 1177 -97.89 -11.40 95.26
CA LEU A 1177 -96.96 -10.58 96.04
C LEU A 1177 -96.09 -11.43 96.97
N ARG A 1178 -96.62 -12.51 97.54
CA ARG A 1178 -95.82 -13.47 98.32
C ARG A 1178 -94.77 -14.14 97.44
N GLU A 1179 -95.16 -14.61 96.26
CA GLU A 1179 -94.23 -15.22 95.32
C GLU A 1179 -93.13 -14.25 94.87
N LEU A 1180 -93.45 -12.97 94.63
CA LEU A 1180 -92.45 -11.95 94.35
C LEU A 1180 -91.51 -11.71 95.54
N LEU A 1181 -92.04 -11.65 96.77
CA LEU A 1181 -91.21 -11.53 97.97
C LEU A 1181 -90.28 -12.73 98.18
N LEU A 1182 -90.73 -13.95 97.85
CA LEU A 1182 -89.88 -15.14 97.81
C LEU A 1182 -88.78 -14.97 96.75
N ALA A 1183 -89.14 -14.56 95.53
CA ALA A 1183 -88.19 -14.34 94.43
C ALA A 1183 -87.19 -13.19 94.71
N MET A 1184 -87.53 -12.21 95.57
CA MET A 1184 -86.58 -11.19 96.02
C MET A 1184 -85.46 -11.77 96.88
N GLY A 1185 -85.75 -12.82 97.66
CA GLY A 1185 -84.82 -13.49 98.58
C GLY A 1185 -84.39 -12.65 99.79
N GLY A 1186 -83.68 -13.28 100.73
CA GLY A 1186 -82.98 -12.60 101.81
C GLY A 1186 -83.91 -12.02 102.90
N LYS A 1187 -83.89 -10.70 103.10
CA LYS A 1187 -84.70 -10.03 104.15
C LYS A 1187 -86.18 -9.90 103.75
N TYR A 1188 -86.49 -9.92 102.45
CA TYR A 1188 -87.84 -9.72 101.91
C TYR A 1188 -88.67 -11.01 101.96
N GLU A 1189 -88.04 -12.16 101.70
CA GLU A 1189 -88.64 -13.48 101.85
C GLU A 1189 -89.14 -13.75 103.29
N LYS A 1190 -88.45 -13.18 104.28
CA LYS A 1190 -88.81 -13.26 105.70
C LYS A 1190 -90.04 -12.43 106.08
N ILE A 1191 -90.71 -11.75 105.14
CA ILE A 1191 -91.98 -11.05 105.38
C ILE A 1191 -93.12 -12.08 105.28
N SER A 1192 -93.13 -13.02 106.21
CA SER A 1192 -94.09 -14.13 106.34
C SER A 1192 -94.45 -14.37 107.81
N PRO A 1193 -95.64 -14.93 108.12
CA PRO A 1193 -96.11 -15.08 109.50
C PRO A 1193 -95.10 -15.84 110.37
N GLY A 1194 -94.59 -15.20 111.43
CA GLY A 1194 -93.63 -15.81 112.37
C GLY A 1194 -92.24 -15.16 112.41
N SER A 1195 -91.91 -14.27 111.48
CA SER A 1195 -90.64 -13.52 111.49
C SER A 1195 -90.84 -12.00 111.45
N PHE A 1196 -89.90 -11.27 112.07
CA PHE A 1196 -89.92 -9.80 112.17
C PHE A 1196 -88.73 -9.17 111.43
N PRO A 1197 -88.68 -9.22 110.08
CA PRO A 1197 -87.55 -8.70 109.34
C PRO A 1197 -87.43 -7.18 109.50
N ARG A 1198 -86.18 -6.71 109.52
CA ARG A 1198 -85.85 -5.28 109.62
C ARG A 1198 -85.36 -4.75 108.28
N LEU A 1199 -86.11 -3.81 107.71
CA LEU A 1199 -85.76 -3.12 106.46
C LEU A 1199 -85.27 -1.71 106.76
N ASP A 1200 -84.31 -1.23 105.99
CA ASP A 1200 -83.77 0.12 106.18
C ASP A 1200 -84.86 1.16 105.91
N ALA A 1201 -84.93 2.20 106.75
CA ALA A 1201 -85.96 3.22 106.63
C ALA A 1201 -85.66 4.17 105.47
N ASN A 1202 -86.12 3.81 104.28
CA ASN A 1202 -86.09 4.66 103.09
C ASN A 1202 -87.49 4.76 102.45
N PRO A 1203 -87.73 5.76 101.58
CA PRO A 1203 -89.04 5.98 100.97
C PRO A 1203 -89.55 4.77 100.18
N ASP A 1204 -88.68 4.07 99.48
CA ASP A 1204 -89.04 2.90 98.67
C ASP A 1204 -89.51 1.72 99.54
N HIS A 1205 -88.80 1.39 100.62
CA HIS A 1205 -89.25 0.37 101.56
C HIS A 1205 -90.52 0.79 102.29
N LYS A 1206 -90.69 2.08 102.63
CA LYS A 1206 -91.92 2.57 103.25
C LYS A 1206 -93.11 2.36 102.32
N ARG A 1207 -92.96 2.68 101.03
CA ARG A 1207 -94.00 2.49 100.01
C ARG A 1207 -94.31 1.01 99.81
N MET A 1208 -93.28 0.17 99.77
CA MET A 1208 -93.43 -1.28 99.63
C MET A 1208 -94.19 -1.86 100.81
N LEU A 1209 -93.83 -1.46 102.03
CA LEU A 1209 -94.50 -1.92 103.26
C LEU A 1209 -95.92 -1.40 103.38
N SER A 1210 -96.20 -0.18 102.89
CA SER A 1210 -97.56 0.36 102.83
C SER A 1210 -98.43 -0.43 101.86
N LEU A 1211 -97.90 -0.72 100.67
CA LEU A 1211 -98.57 -1.61 99.70
C LEU A 1211 -98.85 -3.00 100.29
N LEU A 1212 -97.87 -3.60 100.96
CA LEU A 1212 -98.02 -4.90 101.59
C LEU A 1212 -99.00 -4.84 102.79
N TYR A 1213 -99.09 -3.71 103.49
CA TYR A 1213 -100.07 -3.48 104.55
C TYR A 1213 -101.49 -3.41 103.99
N ASP A 1214 -101.70 -2.64 102.93
CA ASP A 1214 -103.01 -2.50 102.27
C ASP A 1214 -103.50 -3.85 101.70
N LYS A 1215 -102.57 -4.67 101.19
CA LYS A 1215 -102.85 -6.03 100.69
C LYS A 1215 -102.95 -7.08 101.81
N LYS A 1216 -102.93 -6.66 103.09
CA LYS A 1216 -103.03 -7.53 104.27
C LYS A 1216 -101.95 -8.61 104.32
N LEU A 1217 -100.73 -8.31 103.86
CA LEU A 1217 -99.51 -9.11 104.02
C LEU A 1217 -98.67 -8.63 105.19
N VAL A 1218 -98.75 -7.34 105.51
CA VAL A 1218 -98.13 -6.73 106.69
C VAL A 1218 -99.24 -6.24 107.61
N LYS A 1219 -99.18 -6.58 108.88
CA LYS A 1219 -100.10 -6.09 109.90
C LYS A 1219 -99.69 -4.70 110.36
N GLU A 1220 -98.43 -4.49 110.67
CA GLU A 1220 -97.89 -3.20 111.15
C GLU A 1220 -96.39 -3.12 110.81
N PHE A 1221 -95.83 -1.93 110.66
CA PHE A 1221 -94.39 -1.76 110.41
C PHE A 1221 -93.79 -0.55 111.14
N PRO A 1222 -93.72 -0.56 112.49
CA PRO A 1222 -93.18 0.56 113.26
C PRO A 1222 -91.73 0.87 112.92
N LEU A 1223 -91.40 2.16 112.92
CA LEU A 1223 -90.04 2.66 112.75
C LEU A 1223 -89.29 2.56 114.09
N ARG A 1224 -88.23 1.75 114.16
CA ARG A 1224 -87.35 1.64 115.33
C ARG A 1224 -85.89 1.65 114.88
N ASN A 1225 -85.06 2.49 115.50
CA ASN A 1225 -83.63 2.61 115.20
C ASN A 1225 -83.33 2.74 113.69
N ASN A 1226 -84.03 3.66 113.02
CA ASN A 1226 -83.89 3.92 111.58
C ASN A 1226 -84.13 2.70 110.66
N LYS A 1227 -84.89 1.70 111.15
CA LYS A 1227 -85.36 0.56 110.36
C LYS A 1227 -86.85 0.33 110.59
N PHE A 1228 -87.57 -0.05 109.53
CA PHE A 1228 -88.92 -0.57 109.66
C PHE A 1228 -88.84 -2.00 110.18
N VAL A 1229 -89.43 -2.24 111.36
CA VAL A 1229 -89.62 -3.59 111.90
C VAL A 1229 -90.95 -4.09 111.37
N VAL A 1230 -90.91 -5.03 110.44
CA VAL A 1230 -92.13 -5.48 109.75
C VAL A 1230 -92.79 -6.57 110.56
N LEU A 1231 -94.07 -6.41 110.89
CA LEU A 1231 -94.92 -7.46 111.46
C LEU A 1231 -95.82 -8.01 110.36
N PRO A 1232 -95.55 -9.20 109.82
CA PRO A 1232 -96.38 -9.82 108.80
C PRO A 1232 -97.78 -10.13 109.35
N ALA A 1233 -98.82 -9.93 108.53
CA ALA A 1233 -100.18 -10.36 108.86
C ALA A 1233 -100.28 -11.89 108.71
N LYS A 1234 -101.01 -12.54 109.64
CA LYS A 1234 -101.21 -14.00 109.61
C LYS A 1234 -101.81 -14.48 108.29
#